data_AF-A0A961CLQ6-F1
#
_entry.id   AF-A0A961CLQ6-F1
#
_cell.length_a   1.000
_cell.length_b   1.000
_cell.length_c   1.000
_cell.angle_alpha   90.00
_cell.angle_beta   90.00
_cell.angle_gamma   90.00
#
_symmetry.space_group_name_H-M   'P 1'
#
loop_
_entity.id
_entity.type
_entity.pdbx_description
1 polymer ?
#
loop_
_entity_poly.entity_id
_entity_poly.type
_entity_poly.pdbx_seq_one_letter_code
_entity_poly.pdbx_strand_id
1 'polypeptide(L)'
;MSQSARKRGGNRRIQPYTWLGAGAVTLGMGVALVGGTAVAFADTGAESTGATSTSESAGAAGAASAKSDTVGPRRKALRPSRSAAADADGSAGSTAPPAQGRMGRVPVAPELPDAALDLEAVQAETSTPLPAAAVVDDPVATDQVVTEPVIAESALADPVVSEPTPKRAVRASRGAAVAVPSGSESDGATTDAEPAAVEVAEPSSDPAPAASVPGPAADPAPVMTSWLPGAGGNPGSQIVPGSHVQLALQEIADAQGILTQQTWGSGNILAGVVAIVPQVFLAGASLSLTAWGATNPGVQDFLAGTAGIPLIHQIAQVTLLSNMLLPGLAEFSMGGAALIMPLVGVFGADISAAETQVAAARQDGKIYAVVPVRMVATTQPVVGVSVNGGSAATLLVDTGASGLVTTADKVGSGDLGPMTGEGNSCFSGGICYHYETYDTTVDLGGGAVTTAPVNIVTNNDEYPDSVAVFKDFFSWGADGILGVGANTAGPGPAPIPTALMPGELSNGLLLYQNAWPFGLGGFMILGPNALPTRVSVPGAPDAYVKVSVNGGAKTDAGAIIDSGGVFGTLNTANDPTGTAVGQNLPAGTTIAVYTADGATLLYSYTTGSGVYGTPVIGSGLMNTGNAPFAQNPIYLNYGFDDPYGIGSTDFSIW
;
A
#
# COMPACT_ATOMS: atom_id res chain seq x y z
N MET A 1 28.02 -60.24 -44.23
CA MET A 1 28.57 -61.14 -43.19
C MET A 1 27.77 -60.88 -41.91
N SER A 2 26.95 -61.83 -41.45
CA SER A 2 27.29 -62.93 -40.51
C SER A 2 27.10 -62.45 -39.04
N GLN A 3 26.00 -62.81 -38.37
CA GLN A 3 25.88 -63.87 -37.32
C GLN A 3 26.68 -63.58 -36.02
N SER A 4 26.24 -63.90 -34.79
CA SER A 4 25.01 -64.50 -34.22
C SER A 4 24.93 -64.11 -32.72
N ALA A 5 23.79 -63.76 -32.12
CA ALA A 5 22.67 -64.60 -31.63
C ALA A 5 23.01 -65.60 -30.49
N ARG A 6 22.50 -65.35 -29.25
CA ARG A 6 21.97 -66.29 -28.21
C ARG A 6 22.02 -65.65 -26.78
N LYS A 7 21.33 -66.14 -25.72
CA LYS A 7 19.96 -66.70 -25.51
C LYS A 7 19.76 -66.98 -24.00
N ARG A 8 18.49 -66.98 -23.51
CA ARG A 8 18.01 -67.28 -22.14
C ARG A 8 18.20 -66.12 -21.14
N GLY A 9 17.29 -65.83 -20.19
CA GLY A 9 15.93 -66.34 -19.97
C GLY A 9 15.74 -67.08 -18.64
N GLY A 10 14.92 -66.53 -17.74
CA GLY A 10 14.59 -67.12 -16.44
C GLY A 10 13.29 -66.57 -15.86
N ASN A 11 12.20 -67.34 -15.96
CA ASN A 11 10.93 -67.02 -15.31
C ASN A 11 11.00 -67.32 -13.80
N ARG A 12 10.55 -66.38 -12.96
CA ARG A 12 10.01 -66.68 -11.62
C ARG A 12 8.76 -65.85 -11.38
N ARG A 13 7.61 -66.52 -11.23
CA ARG A 13 6.42 -65.96 -10.58
C ARG A 13 6.58 -66.14 -9.08
N ILE A 14 6.26 -65.11 -8.30
CA ILE A 14 5.86 -65.21 -6.89
C ILE A 14 4.59 -64.34 -6.75
N GLN A 15 3.61 -64.81 -6.00
CA GLN A 15 2.33 -64.11 -5.78
C GLN A 15 2.39 -63.23 -4.52
N PRO A 16 1.45 -62.27 -4.34
CA PRO A 16 1.61 -61.22 -3.35
C PRO A 16 1.40 -61.72 -1.92
N TYR A 17 2.14 -61.14 -0.99
CA TYR A 17 1.79 -61.12 0.43
C TYR A 17 1.38 -59.71 0.83
N THR A 18 0.14 -59.60 1.28
CA THR A 18 -0.33 -58.48 2.10
C THR A 18 0.42 -58.45 3.42
N TRP A 19 0.84 -57.26 3.86
CA TRP A 19 1.02 -56.95 5.28
C TRP A 19 0.67 -55.47 5.52
N LEU A 20 -0.14 -55.21 6.56
CA LEU A 20 -0.41 -53.84 7.00
C LEU A 20 0.81 -53.31 7.77
N GLY A 21 1.16 -52.05 7.54
CA GLY A 21 2.25 -51.35 8.22
C GLY A 21 1.87 -49.90 8.48
N ALA A 22 0.85 -49.67 9.31
CA ALA A 22 0.35 -48.33 9.63
C ALA A 22 1.33 -47.57 10.54
N GLY A 23 2.38 -47.00 9.93
CA GLY A 23 3.28 -46.06 10.58
C GLY A 23 2.72 -44.64 10.57
N ALA A 24 1.88 -44.30 11.55
CA ALA A 24 1.38 -42.94 11.71
C ALA A 24 2.51 -42.01 12.17
N VAL A 25 3.08 -41.23 11.23
CA VAL A 25 3.98 -40.12 11.58
C VAL A 25 3.13 -38.95 12.05
N THR A 26 2.71 -39.00 13.30
CA THR A 26 2.16 -37.85 14.02
C THR A 26 3.29 -36.85 14.25
N LEU A 27 3.52 -35.97 13.26
CA LEU A 27 4.54 -34.93 13.32
C LEU A 27 4.05 -33.84 14.28
N GLY A 28 4.30 -34.06 15.57
CA GLY A 28 3.89 -33.18 16.65
C GLY A 28 4.66 -31.86 16.63
N MET A 29 4.22 -30.91 15.81
CA MET A 29 4.54 -29.49 15.98
C MET A 29 3.83 -28.99 17.24
N GLY A 30 4.41 -29.31 18.40
CA GLY A 30 4.06 -28.70 19.67
C GLY A 30 4.45 -27.22 19.62
N VAL A 31 3.51 -26.37 19.20
CA VAL A 31 3.63 -24.92 19.36
C VAL A 31 3.62 -24.65 20.85
N ALA A 32 4.80 -24.50 21.43
CA ALA A 32 4.99 -24.02 22.79
C ALA A 32 4.61 -22.53 22.82
N LEU A 33 3.31 -22.25 22.88
CA LEU A 33 2.78 -20.92 23.21
C LEU A 33 3.38 -20.52 24.56
N VAL A 34 4.34 -19.59 24.52
CA VAL A 34 4.87 -18.95 25.72
C VAL A 34 3.69 -18.22 26.36
N GLY A 35 3.24 -18.72 27.51
CA GLY A 35 2.09 -18.19 28.22
C GLY A 35 2.38 -16.80 28.78
N GLY A 36 2.21 -15.77 27.94
CA GLY A 36 2.16 -14.38 28.39
C GLY A 36 1.01 -14.20 29.37
N THR A 37 1.33 -13.95 30.63
CA THR A 37 0.34 -13.72 31.67
C THR A 37 -0.44 -12.44 31.37
N ALA A 38 -1.74 -12.57 31.07
CA ALA A 38 -2.61 -11.43 30.86
C ALA A 38 -2.63 -10.55 32.12
N VAL A 39 -2.22 -9.28 31.98
CA VAL A 39 -2.30 -8.29 33.05
C VAL A 39 -3.74 -7.80 33.10
N ALA A 40 -4.49 -8.26 34.11
CA ALA A 40 -5.87 -7.81 34.31
C ALA A 40 -5.89 -6.34 34.75
N PHE A 41 -6.46 -5.48 33.90
CA PHE A 41 -6.80 -4.11 34.29
C PHE A 41 -7.99 -4.16 35.26
N ALA A 42 -7.80 -3.69 36.49
CA ALA A 42 -8.88 -3.59 37.47
C ALA A 42 -9.61 -2.25 37.29
N ASP A 43 -10.88 -2.32 36.88
CA ASP A 43 -11.80 -1.17 36.92
C ASP A 43 -12.12 -0.80 38.38
N THR A 44 -12.18 0.49 38.67
CA THR A 44 -12.54 1.05 39.98
C THR A 44 -13.49 2.25 39.85
N GLY A 45 -14.60 2.08 39.13
CA GLY A 45 -15.71 3.03 39.15
C GLY A 45 -16.37 3.13 40.54
N ALA A 46 -16.41 4.33 41.13
CA ALA A 46 -17.13 4.61 42.38
C ALA A 46 -17.52 6.10 42.54
N GLU A 47 -18.70 6.47 42.05
CA GLU A 47 -19.48 7.58 42.63
C GLU A 47 -20.30 7.03 43.85
N SER A 48 -20.88 7.79 44.79
CA SER A 48 -21.18 9.23 44.85
C SER A 48 -21.44 9.72 46.30
N THR A 49 -21.45 11.05 46.51
CA THR A 49 -22.07 11.82 47.64
C THR A 49 -21.53 11.69 49.09
N GLY A 50 -21.46 12.81 49.86
CA GLY A 50 -21.01 12.73 51.27
C GLY A 50 -20.82 13.97 52.17
N ALA A 51 -21.44 15.14 51.93
CA ALA A 51 -21.67 16.25 52.89
C ALA A 51 -20.52 16.91 53.73
N THR A 52 -20.25 18.18 53.42
CA THR A 52 -20.22 19.34 54.36
C THR A 52 -19.20 19.46 55.52
N SER A 53 -18.30 20.45 55.41
CA SER A 53 -17.96 21.37 56.53
C SER A 53 -17.44 22.74 56.02
N THR A 54 -17.56 23.78 56.86
CA THR A 54 -17.12 25.18 56.64
C THR A 54 -15.64 25.36 57.11
N SER A 55 -14.92 26.49 56.99
CA SER A 55 -15.29 27.93 56.96
C SER A 55 -14.14 28.86 56.52
N GLU A 56 -14.50 30.08 56.08
CA GLU A 56 -13.69 31.34 56.14
C GLU A 56 -12.43 31.45 55.23
N SER A 57 -11.95 32.65 54.82
CA SER A 57 -12.26 34.03 55.25
C SER A 57 -12.32 35.08 54.09
N ALA A 58 -12.57 36.35 54.44
CA ALA A 58 -12.77 37.56 53.61
C ALA A 58 -11.70 37.86 52.52
N GLY A 59 -11.88 38.76 51.53
CA GLY A 59 -12.89 39.79 51.20
C GLY A 59 -12.22 40.86 50.29
N ALA A 60 -12.76 42.03 49.91
CA ALA A 60 -14.11 42.59 49.81
C ALA A 60 -14.05 43.96 49.04
N ALA A 61 -15.16 44.41 48.44
CA ALA A 61 -15.41 45.76 47.87
C ALA A 61 -14.62 46.25 46.63
N GLY A 62 -15.26 47.06 45.76
CA GLY A 62 -14.63 47.61 44.54
C GLY A 62 -15.53 48.28 43.48
N ALA A 63 -16.58 49.00 43.87
CA ALA A 63 -17.43 49.79 42.94
C ALA A 63 -17.01 51.29 42.94
N ALA A 64 -17.40 52.20 42.04
CA ALA A 64 -18.35 52.16 40.91
C ALA A 64 -18.19 53.36 39.92
N SER A 65 -18.66 53.18 38.67
CA SER A 65 -19.54 54.11 37.90
C SER A 65 -19.03 55.43 37.24
N ALA A 66 -19.85 55.87 36.25
CA ALA A 66 -20.01 57.20 35.63
C ALA A 66 -19.00 57.73 34.57
N LYS A 67 -19.38 58.51 33.53
CA LYS A 67 -20.62 58.61 32.68
C LYS A 67 -20.42 59.57 31.48
N SER A 68 -21.44 59.74 30.62
CA SER A 68 -21.55 60.56 29.36
C SER A 68 -21.33 59.73 28.09
N ASP A 69 -22.31 59.46 27.20
CA ASP A 69 -23.24 60.31 26.42
C ASP A 69 -22.53 61.06 25.26
N THR A 70 -23.02 61.12 24.00
CA THR A 70 -24.45 61.09 23.54
C THR A 70 -24.65 60.70 22.04
N VAL A 71 -25.91 60.42 21.64
CA VAL A 71 -26.54 60.50 20.27
C VAL A 71 -26.45 59.31 19.27
N GLY A 72 -27.62 58.89 18.75
CA GLY A 72 -27.87 58.08 17.53
C GLY A 72 -28.76 58.87 16.53
N PRO A 73 -29.82 58.31 15.85
CA PRO A 73 -30.34 56.93 15.83
C PRO A 73 -30.90 56.42 14.45
N ARG A 74 -31.59 55.24 14.46
CA ARG A 74 -32.72 54.77 13.58
C ARG A 74 -32.53 53.59 12.59
N ARG A 75 -32.99 52.41 13.05
CA ARG A 75 -33.91 51.42 12.41
C ARG A 75 -34.18 51.47 10.89
N LYS A 76 -34.14 50.28 10.24
CA LYS A 76 -35.34 49.59 9.68
C LYS A 76 -35.09 48.10 9.36
N ALA A 77 -36.17 47.35 9.11
CA ALA A 77 -36.20 45.94 8.69
C ALA A 77 -37.34 45.73 7.67
N LEU A 78 -37.35 44.62 6.92
CA LEU A 78 -38.41 44.27 5.94
C LEU A 78 -38.50 42.75 5.62
N ARG A 79 -39.60 42.35 4.97
CA ARG A 79 -40.09 40.99 4.64
C ARG A 79 -40.08 40.73 3.11
N PRO A 80 -40.12 39.47 2.64
CA PRO A 80 -41.37 38.84 2.11
C PRO A 80 -42.10 37.90 3.12
N SER A 81 -43.30 37.30 2.94
CA SER A 81 -44.36 37.18 1.90
C SER A 81 -44.25 36.08 0.81
N ARG A 82 -45.43 35.64 0.29
CA ARG A 82 -45.69 34.62 -0.75
C ARG A 82 -46.71 35.16 -1.78
N SER A 83 -46.56 34.85 -3.08
CA SER A 83 -47.62 34.62 -4.11
C SER A 83 -47.01 34.69 -5.53
N ALA A 84 -47.64 34.31 -6.65
CA ALA A 84 -48.40 33.11 -7.07
C ALA A 84 -49.17 33.44 -8.40
N ALA A 85 -49.25 32.50 -9.36
CA ALA A 85 -50.04 32.55 -10.62
C ALA A 85 -49.60 33.60 -11.69
N ALA A 86 -49.82 33.41 -13.01
CA ALA A 86 -50.10 32.21 -13.85
C ALA A 86 -49.95 32.53 -15.38
N ASP A 87 -50.08 31.50 -16.24
CA ASP A 87 -50.53 31.51 -17.66
C ASP A 87 -49.58 32.11 -18.76
N ALA A 88 -49.54 31.61 -20.03
CA ALA A 88 -50.14 30.41 -20.67
C ALA A 88 -49.45 30.02 -22.03
N ASP A 89 -49.94 28.92 -22.65
CA ASP A 89 -49.74 28.36 -24.02
C ASP A 89 -48.38 27.76 -24.45
N GLY A 90 -48.35 26.63 -25.20
CA GLY A 90 -49.45 25.70 -25.55
C GLY A 90 -49.15 24.61 -26.62
N SER A 91 -49.81 23.44 -26.49
CA SER A 91 -49.85 22.27 -27.43
C SER A 91 -48.53 21.53 -27.77
N ALA A 92 -48.47 20.20 -27.94
CA ALA A 92 -49.38 19.05 -27.73
C ALA A 92 -48.54 17.73 -27.82
N GLY A 93 -48.97 16.51 -27.46
CA GLY A 93 -50.23 16.02 -26.87
C GLY A 93 -50.78 14.78 -27.60
N SER A 94 -50.77 13.58 -26.98
CA SER A 94 -51.40 12.36 -27.53
C SER A 94 -51.89 11.36 -26.45
N THR A 95 -52.83 10.50 -26.84
CA THR A 95 -53.78 9.69 -26.03
C THR A 95 -53.24 8.44 -25.33
N ALA A 96 -53.82 8.08 -24.18
CA ALA A 96 -53.82 6.72 -23.58
C ALA A 96 -55.02 5.86 -24.12
N PRO A 97 -55.24 4.58 -23.72
CA PRO A 97 -55.82 4.25 -22.39
C PRO A 97 -55.30 2.86 -21.85
N PRO A 98 -55.94 2.03 -20.98
CA PRO A 98 -55.21 1.36 -19.89
C PRO A 98 -55.33 -0.18 -19.81
N ALA A 99 -54.59 -0.80 -18.86
CA ALA A 99 -54.76 -2.20 -18.45
C ALA A 99 -54.66 -2.36 -16.91
N GLN A 100 -55.30 -3.39 -16.34
CA GLN A 100 -55.45 -3.61 -14.89
C GLN A 100 -54.47 -4.70 -14.37
N GLY A 101 -53.88 -4.49 -13.19
CA GLY A 101 -52.75 -5.30 -12.68
C GLY A 101 -52.74 -5.60 -11.17
N ARG A 102 -53.89 -6.02 -10.64
CA ARG A 102 -54.08 -6.83 -9.40
C ARG A 102 -52.78 -7.25 -8.64
N MET A 103 -52.36 -6.48 -7.64
CA MET A 103 -51.34 -6.96 -6.68
C MET A 103 -51.97 -7.88 -5.61
N GLY A 104 -51.28 -8.98 -5.29
CA GLY A 104 -51.64 -9.90 -4.21
C GLY A 104 -50.97 -9.52 -2.88
N ARG A 105 -51.57 -9.93 -1.76
CA ARG A 105 -50.93 -9.80 -0.43
C ARG A 105 -49.76 -10.78 -0.30
N VAL A 106 -48.63 -10.29 0.21
CA VAL A 106 -47.63 -11.12 0.89
C VAL A 106 -48.05 -11.24 2.37
N PRO A 107 -47.99 -12.42 3.00
CA PRO A 107 -48.32 -12.58 4.42
C PRO A 107 -47.19 -12.07 5.34
N VAL A 108 -47.56 -11.51 6.48
CA VAL A 108 -46.65 -11.08 7.55
C VAL A 108 -46.23 -12.32 8.38
N ALA A 109 -44.95 -12.42 8.73
CA ALA A 109 -44.44 -13.44 9.65
C ALA A 109 -44.74 -13.06 11.12
N PRO A 110 -45.09 -14.01 12.00
CA PRO A 110 -45.43 -13.72 13.39
C PRO A 110 -44.20 -13.43 14.24
N GLU A 111 -44.35 -12.50 15.19
CA GLU A 111 -43.38 -12.23 16.26
C GLU A 111 -43.25 -13.44 17.21
N LEU A 112 -42.05 -13.65 17.75
CA LEU A 112 -41.80 -14.55 18.87
C LEU A 112 -41.72 -13.72 20.17
N PRO A 113 -42.33 -14.16 21.29
CA PRO A 113 -42.37 -13.37 22.52
C PRO A 113 -41.08 -13.48 23.34
N ASP A 114 -40.72 -12.38 24.01
CA ASP A 114 -39.67 -12.38 25.03
C ASP A 114 -39.99 -13.34 26.18
N ALA A 115 -38.98 -14.10 26.61
CA ALA A 115 -39.02 -14.95 27.78
C ALA A 115 -37.77 -14.69 28.64
N ALA A 116 -37.93 -13.86 29.68
CA ALA A 116 -36.90 -13.68 30.69
C ALA A 116 -36.69 -14.99 31.48
N LEU A 117 -35.44 -15.31 31.79
CA LEU A 117 -35.09 -16.40 32.69
C LEU A 117 -34.31 -15.84 33.88
N ASP A 118 -34.99 -15.70 35.01
CA ASP A 118 -34.34 -15.63 36.31
C ASP A 118 -33.55 -16.93 36.57
N LEU A 119 -32.35 -16.80 37.12
CA LEU A 119 -31.58 -17.92 37.66
C LEU A 119 -31.05 -17.54 39.03
N GLU A 120 -31.65 -18.15 40.06
CA GLU A 120 -31.32 -17.88 41.47
C GLU A 120 -29.91 -18.33 41.84
N ALA A 121 -29.23 -17.55 42.68
CA ALA A 121 -27.91 -17.87 43.19
C ALA A 121 -27.97 -18.84 44.37
N VAL A 122 -27.20 -19.94 44.31
CA VAL A 122 -26.97 -20.85 45.44
C VAL A 122 -25.69 -20.44 46.17
N GLN A 123 -25.73 -20.39 47.50
CA GLN A 123 -24.62 -19.94 48.34
C GLN A 123 -23.67 -21.08 48.77
N ALA A 124 -22.37 -20.76 48.73
CA ALA A 124 -21.31 -21.05 49.70
C ALA A 124 -21.12 -22.45 50.33
N GLU A 125 -19.89 -22.95 50.26
CA GLU A 125 -19.08 -23.52 51.37
C GLU A 125 -17.59 -23.22 51.05
N THR A 126 -16.94 -22.24 51.71
CA THR A 126 -16.15 -22.33 52.97
C THR A 126 -14.77 -23.03 52.85
N SER A 127 -13.69 -22.24 52.78
CA SER A 127 -12.38 -22.55 53.39
C SER A 127 -11.53 -21.27 53.59
N THR A 128 -10.53 -21.31 54.47
CA THR A 128 -9.92 -20.13 55.12
C THR A 128 -8.49 -19.77 54.66
N PRO A 129 -8.05 -18.51 54.83
CA PRO A 129 -6.75 -18.02 54.35
C PRO A 129 -5.58 -18.24 55.35
N LEU A 130 -4.36 -18.22 54.83
CA LEU A 130 -3.08 -18.27 55.55
C LEU A 130 -2.01 -17.40 54.82
N PRO A 131 -0.93 -16.94 55.49
CA PRO A 131 -0.93 -15.56 55.98
C PRO A 131 0.11 -14.62 55.34
N ALA A 132 0.18 -13.39 55.87
CA ALA A 132 0.98 -12.26 55.39
C ALA A 132 2.52 -12.42 55.55
N ALA A 133 3.23 -11.51 54.90
CA ALA A 133 4.69 -11.49 54.76
C ALA A 133 5.49 -11.26 56.06
N ALA A 134 6.76 -11.65 56.03
CA ALA A 134 7.78 -11.28 57.00
C ALA A 134 8.83 -10.36 56.35
N VAL A 135 9.21 -9.30 57.06
CA VAL A 135 10.29 -8.38 56.68
C VAL A 135 11.61 -8.88 57.27
N VAL A 136 12.71 -8.77 56.51
CA VAL A 136 14.10 -8.86 57.01
C VAL A 136 14.94 -7.83 56.26
N ASP A 137 15.78 -7.11 57.00
CA ASP A 137 16.60 -6.00 56.49
C ASP A 137 17.91 -6.44 55.79
N ASP A 138 18.43 -5.56 54.93
CA ASP A 138 19.86 -5.42 54.60
C ASP A 138 20.70 -5.11 55.87
N PRO A 139 22.05 -5.30 55.94
CA PRO A 139 22.98 -4.97 54.84
C PRO A 139 24.23 -5.87 54.69
N VAL A 140 25.02 -5.61 53.63
CA VAL A 140 26.44 -5.15 53.68
C VAL A 140 27.12 -5.34 52.31
N ALA A 141 27.85 -4.32 51.83
CA ALA A 141 28.60 -4.38 50.59
C ALA A 141 29.91 -5.19 50.70
N THR A 142 30.33 -5.81 49.60
CA THR A 142 31.75 -6.15 49.37
C THR A 142 32.14 -5.97 47.90
N ASP A 143 33.27 -5.32 47.69
CA ASP A 143 33.89 -5.07 46.38
C ASP A 143 34.87 -6.20 46.01
N GLN A 144 34.74 -6.76 44.81
CA GLN A 144 35.72 -7.68 44.19
C GLN A 144 35.67 -7.61 42.66
N VAL A 145 36.78 -7.20 42.04
CA VAL A 145 37.00 -7.20 40.58
C VAL A 145 37.72 -8.47 40.14
N VAL A 146 37.11 -9.29 39.26
CA VAL A 146 37.78 -10.44 38.62
C VAL A 146 37.38 -10.61 37.14
N THR A 147 38.26 -10.11 36.26
CA THR A 147 38.58 -10.53 34.86
C THR A 147 37.55 -11.25 33.96
N GLU A 148 37.42 -10.73 32.74
CA GLU A 148 36.85 -11.43 31.57
C GLU A 148 37.70 -12.66 31.11
N PRO A 149 37.09 -13.70 30.51
CA PRO A 149 37.79 -14.74 29.77
C PRO A 149 38.08 -14.32 28.31
N VAL A 150 39.34 -14.39 27.90
CA VAL A 150 39.80 -14.04 26.54
C VAL A 150 39.34 -15.09 25.50
N ILE A 151 38.94 -14.61 24.32
CA ILE A 151 38.59 -15.44 23.15
C ILE A 151 39.82 -16.18 22.62
N ALA A 152 39.67 -17.47 22.30
CA ALA A 152 40.66 -18.26 21.57
C ALA A 152 40.17 -18.57 20.15
N GLU A 153 41.03 -18.37 19.15
CA GLU A 153 40.72 -18.58 17.73
C GLU A 153 40.58 -20.07 17.34
N SER A 154 39.92 -20.31 16.21
CA SER A 154 40.19 -21.46 15.36
C SER A 154 39.97 -21.09 13.89
N ALA A 155 41.05 -20.71 13.22
CA ALA A 155 41.05 -20.31 11.81
C ALA A 155 41.06 -21.52 10.86
N LEU A 156 40.32 -21.45 9.75
CA LEU A 156 40.43 -22.39 8.63
C LEU A 156 40.25 -21.70 7.25
N ALA A 157 41.38 -21.34 6.66
CA ALA A 157 41.67 -21.26 5.20
C ALA A 157 40.76 -20.45 4.26
N ASP A 158 41.29 -19.32 3.77
CA ASP A 158 40.82 -18.63 2.56
C ASP A 158 41.14 -19.41 1.25
N PRO A 159 40.25 -19.36 0.24
CA PRO A 159 40.61 -19.57 -1.16
C PRO A 159 40.90 -18.23 -1.86
N VAL A 160 42.14 -18.02 -2.30
CA VAL A 160 42.56 -16.79 -3.01
C VAL A 160 41.87 -16.65 -4.38
N VAL A 161 41.20 -15.52 -4.61
CA VAL A 161 40.77 -15.05 -5.94
C VAL A 161 41.38 -13.67 -6.18
N SER A 162 41.97 -13.45 -7.35
CA SER A 162 42.74 -12.23 -7.64
C SER A 162 41.98 -11.25 -8.54
N GLU A 163 41.76 -10.03 -8.06
CA GLU A 163 41.18 -8.95 -8.87
C GLU A 163 42.18 -8.34 -9.87
N PRO A 164 41.77 -8.05 -11.12
CA PRO A 164 42.62 -7.36 -12.09
C PRO A 164 42.49 -5.82 -12.00
N THR A 165 43.57 -5.14 -11.62
CA THR A 165 43.63 -3.68 -11.54
C THR A 165 43.43 -3.01 -12.93
N PRO A 166 42.60 -1.95 -13.08
CA PRO A 166 42.37 -1.30 -14.36
C PRO A 166 43.61 -0.54 -14.87
N LYS A 167 44.10 -0.92 -16.07
CA LYS A 167 45.25 -0.25 -16.69
C LYS A 167 44.84 1.00 -17.47
N ARG A 168 45.18 2.16 -16.89
CA ARG A 168 45.12 3.49 -17.53
C ARG A 168 45.91 3.53 -18.85
N ALA A 169 45.22 3.67 -19.98
CA ALA A 169 45.83 3.79 -21.31
C ALA A 169 45.71 5.23 -21.85
N VAL A 170 46.82 5.96 -21.86
CA VAL A 170 46.93 7.26 -22.54
C VAL A 170 47.69 7.08 -23.85
N ARG A 171 47.07 7.40 -24.99
CA ARG A 171 47.81 7.66 -26.24
C ARG A 171 47.04 8.60 -27.16
N ALA A 172 47.77 9.46 -27.87
CA ALA A 172 47.22 10.46 -28.78
C ALA A 172 47.75 10.30 -30.22
N SER A 173 46.91 10.70 -31.18
CA SER A 173 47.19 10.93 -32.61
C SER A 173 46.16 11.98 -33.06
N ARG A 174 46.45 13.26 -33.32
CA ARG A 174 47.49 13.94 -34.15
C ARG A 174 47.29 13.70 -35.66
N GLY A 175 46.97 14.77 -36.39
CA GLY A 175 46.81 14.82 -37.85
C GLY A 175 45.34 14.95 -38.29
N ALA A 176 44.94 15.88 -39.16
CA ALA A 176 45.70 16.98 -39.77
C ALA A 176 44.76 18.15 -40.16
N ALA A 177 45.32 19.34 -40.35
CA ALA A 177 44.60 20.51 -40.88
C ALA A 177 45.17 20.92 -42.25
N VAL A 178 44.31 21.44 -43.13
CA VAL A 178 44.66 22.05 -44.43
C VAL A 178 43.78 23.29 -44.60
N ALA A 179 44.27 24.34 -45.28
CA ALA A 179 43.63 25.67 -45.32
C ALA A 179 43.42 26.22 -46.75
N VAL A 180 42.32 26.94 -46.93
CA VAL A 180 42.15 28.29 -47.56
C VAL A 180 43.10 28.68 -48.71
N PRO A 181 42.59 28.98 -49.92
CA PRO A 181 42.11 30.35 -50.32
C PRO A 181 40.62 30.37 -50.75
N SER A 182 39.84 31.46 -50.78
CA SER A 182 40.01 32.95 -50.86
C SER A 182 39.99 33.58 -52.28
N GLY A 183 39.15 34.63 -52.40
CA GLY A 183 38.78 35.44 -53.60
C GLY A 183 37.27 35.76 -53.54
N SER A 184 36.71 36.98 -53.60
CA SER A 184 37.06 38.25 -54.29
C SER A 184 37.06 38.11 -55.82
N GLU A 185 36.52 38.98 -56.70
CA GLU A 185 35.92 40.35 -56.72
C GLU A 185 34.98 40.44 -57.97
N SER A 186 34.09 41.42 -58.24
CA SER A 186 33.54 42.65 -57.58
C SER A 186 32.29 43.17 -58.36
N ASP A 187 31.66 44.28 -57.91
CA ASP A 187 30.75 45.20 -58.65
C ASP A 187 29.33 44.71 -59.07
N GLY A 188 28.33 45.57 -59.32
CA GLY A 188 28.27 47.05 -59.27
C GLY A 188 26.81 47.59 -59.23
N ALA A 189 26.63 48.90 -59.05
CA ALA A 189 25.31 49.55 -58.85
C ALA A 189 24.74 50.19 -60.14
N THR A 190 23.42 50.49 -60.17
CA THR A 190 22.87 51.88 -60.19
C THR A 190 21.32 51.96 -60.36
N THR A 191 20.70 52.80 -59.52
CA THR A 191 19.54 53.73 -59.76
C THR A 191 18.17 53.27 -60.30
N ASP A 192 17.15 53.60 -59.49
CA ASP A 192 15.92 54.36 -59.81
C ASP A 192 14.84 53.80 -60.77
N ALA A 193 13.69 53.40 -60.19
CA ALA A 193 12.37 53.94 -60.54
C ALA A 193 11.26 53.48 -59.55
N GLU A 194 10.56 54.43 -58.92
CA GLU A 194 9.18 54.24 -58.43
C GLU A 194 8.20 54.51 -59.59
N PRO A 195 7.00 53.89 -59.65
CA PRO A 195 5.93 54.29 -58.73
C PRO A 195 4.83 53.25 -58.37
N ALA A 196 4.01 53.62 -57.38
CA ALA A 196 2.57 53.34 -57.25
C ALA A 196 2.11 51.87 -57.05
N ALA A 197 2.04 51.51 -55.76
CA ALA A 197 1.15 50.55 -55.10
C ALA A 197 0.00 49.88 -55.89
N VAL A 198 -0.04 48.55 -55.81
CA VAL A 198 -1.28 47.75 -55.65
C VAL A 198 -1.07 46.76 -54.50
N GLU A 199 -2.12 46.53 -53.72
CA GLU A 199 -2.13 45.79 -52.45
C GLU A 199 -2.31 44.27 -52.67
N VAL A 200 -1.34 43.46 -52.24
CA VAL A 200 -1.47 42.01 -51.99
C VAL A 200 -0.63 41.66 -50.78
N ALA A 201 -1.20 40.95 -49.80
CA ALA A 201 -0.53 40.57 -48.55
C ALA A 201 -0.18 39.09 -48.52
N GLU A 202 1.07 38.78 -48.19
CA GLU A 202 1.61 37.45 -47.84
C GLU A 202 2.68 37.65 -46.72
N PRO A 203 3.03 36.61 -45.93
CA PRO A 203 3.16 36.80 -44.48
C PRO A 203 4.55 37.24 -43.99
N SER A 204 4.57 38.26 -43.12
CA SER A 204 5.74 38.63 -42.32
C SER A 204 5.95 37.67 -41.15
N SER A 205 7.11 37.02 -41.10
CA SER A 205 7.51 36.14 -40.00
C SER A 205 7.96 36.93 -38.76
N ASP A 206 7.07 37.12 -37.79
CA ASP A 206 7.43 37.49 -36.42
C ASP A 206 6.38 36.93 -35.43
N PRO A 207 6.76 36.14 -34.41
CA PRO A 207 5.83 35.66 -33.40
C PRO A 207 5.44 36.79 -32.43
N ALA A 208 4.16 37.13 -32.39
CA ALA A 208 3.62 38.13 -31.47
C ALA A 208 3.89 37.78 -29.99
N PRO A 209 4.06 38.77 -29.10
CA PRO A 209 4.61 38.56 -27.76
C PRO A 209 3.69 37.77 -26.83
N ALA A 210 4.30 37.01 -25.92
CA ALA A 210 3.60 36.27 -24.86
C ALA A 210 2.76 37.21 -23.98
N ALA A 211 1.44 37.02 -23.98
CA ALA A 211 0.48 38.00 -23.47
C ALA A 211 -0.55 37.42 -22.48
N SER A 212 -0.09 36.87 -21.36
CA SER A 212 -0.61 37.17 -20.01
C SER A 212 0.03 36.25 -18.97
N VAL A 213 0.78 36.83 -18.03
CA VAL A 213 1.22 36.13 -16.81
C VAL A 213 -0.02 35.87 -15.94
N PRO A 214 -0.34 34.61 -15.58
CA PRO A 214 -1.30 34.34 -14.51
C PRO A 214 -0.81 34.98 -13.21
N GLY A 215 -1.73 35.37 -12.32
CA GLY A 215 -1.36 35.80 -10.98
C GLY A 215 -0.55 34.71 -10.24
N PRO A 216 0.09 35.04 -9.09
CA PRO A 216 0.84 34.05 -8.31
C PRO A 216 -0.02 32.79 -8.16
N ALA A 217 0.49 31.66 -8.67
CA ALA A 217 -0.29 30.44 -8.74
C ALA A 217 -0.79 30.10 -7.34
N ALA A 218 -2.08 29.77 -7.23
CA ALA A 218 -2.52 29.03 -6.06
C ALA A 218 -1.64 27.78 -5.98
N ASP A 219 -1.02 27.57 -4.82
CA ASP A 219 -0.20 26.39 -4.55
C ASP A 219 -1.01 25.15 -4.97
N PRO A 220 -0.51 24.34 -5.93
CA PRO A 220 -1.36 23.39 -6.64
C PRO A 220 -1.98 22.42 -5.65
N ALA A 221 -3.31 22.37 -5.65
CA ALA A 221 -4.05 21.46 -4.80
C ALA A 221 -3.68 20.01 -5.16
N PRO A 222 -3.29 19.18 -4.18
CA PRO A 222 -3.15 17.74 -4.38
C PRO A 222 -4.43 17.13 -4.95
N VAL A 223 -4.27 16.11 -5.78
CA VAL A 223 -5.38 15.43 -6.44
C VAL A 223 -6.14 14.59 -5.40
N MET A 224 -7.46 14.79 -5.34
CA MET A 224 -8.36 14.05 -4.43
C MET A 224 -9.26 13.07 -5.22
N THR A 225 -8.82 12.67 -6.42
CA THR A 225 -9.49 11.68 -7.28
C THR A 225 -8.92 10.31 -6.94
N SER A 226 -9.75 9.43 -6.36
CA SER A 226 -9.34 8.07 -6.00
C SER A 226 -9.22 7.17 -7.24
N TRP A 227 -8.13 6.40 -7.29
CA TRP A 227 -7.81 5.33 -8.25
C TRP A 227 -8.05 3.94 -7.66
N LEU A 228 -8.68 3.89 -6.49
CA LEU A 228 -9.08 2.66 -5.81
C LEU A 228 -10.42 2.15 -6.36
N PRO A 229 -10.72 0.85 -6.20
CA PRO A 229 -12.06 0.30 -6.37
C PRO A 229 -13.12 1.12 -5.60
N GLY A 230 -14.32 1.26 -6.19
CA GLY A 230 -15.43 1.99 -5.57
C GLY A 230 -15.41 3.51 -5.67
N ALA A 231 -14.32 4.13 -6.16
CA ALA A 231 -14.14 5.59 -6.27
C ALA A 231 -15.31 6.36 -6.95
N GLY A 232 -16.04 5.72 -7.86
CA GLY A 232 -17.25 6.26 -8.48
C GLY A 232 -18.51 6.29 -7.60
N GLY A 233 -18.40 6.06 -6.28
CA GLY A 233 -19.53 5.99 -5.36
C GLY A 233 -20.27 4.64 -5.37
N ASN A 234 -19.60 3.55 -5.74
CA ASN A 234 -20.16 2.19 -5.66
C ASN A 234 -19.66 1.48 -4.38
N PRO A 235 -20.47 1.41 -3.32
CA PRO A 235 -20.04 0.84 -2.04
C PRO A 235 -19.77 -0.67 -2.12
N GLY A 236 -20.40 -1.39 -3.06
CA GLY A 236 -20.17 -2.82 -3.29
C GLY A 236 -18.80 -3.16 -3.90
N SER A 237 -17.90 -2.19 -4.00
CA SER A 237 -16.52 -2.34 -4.48
C SER A 237 -15.53 -1.51 -3.68
N GLN A 238 -15.85 -1.14 -2.44
CA GLN A 238 -14.93 -0.46 -1.53
C GLN A 238 -14.06 -1.47 -0.77
N ILE A 239 -12.80 -1.12 -0.51
CA ILE A 239 -11.88 -1.91 0.31
C ILE A 239 -12.21 -1.68 1.79
N VAL A 240 -12.66 -2.72 2.48
CA VAL A 240 -13.07 -2.68 3.89
C VAL A 240 -12.17 -3.60 4.71
N PRO A 241 -11.20 -3.05 5.48
CA PRO A 241 -10.25 -3.86 6.24
C PRO A 241 -10.94 -4.83 7.21
N GLY A 242 -10.52 -6.10 7.19
CA GLY A 242 -11.03 -7.21 7.98
C GLY A 242 -12.26 -7.92 7.40
N SER A 243 -12.80 -7.49 6.26
CA SER A 243 -13.99 -8.09 5.65
C SER A 243 -13.71 -9.43 4.95
N HIS A 244 -12.56 -9.59 4.32
CA HIS A 244 -12.16 -10.84 3.66
C HIS A 244 -11.73 -11.89 4.70
N VAL A 245 -11.14 -11.50 5.84
CA VAL A 245 -10.91 -12.44 6.96
C VAL A 245 -12.23 -12.97 7.53
N GLN A 246 -13.26 -12.13 7.63
CA GLN A 246 -14.60 -12.55 8.07
C GLN A 246 -15.26 -13.49 7.04
N LEU A 247 -15.13 -13.19 5.75
CA LEU A 247 -15.62 -14.05 4.67
C LEU A 247 -14.93 -15.42 4.68
N ALA A 248 -13.59 -15.46 4.71
CA ALA A 248 -12.84 -16.72 4.77
C ALA A 248 -13.17 -17.56 6.02
N LEU A 249 -13.44 -16.93 7.17
CA LEU A 249 -13.90 -17.62 8.38
C LEU A 249 -15.30 -18.25 8.19
N GLN A 250 -16.21 -17.55 7.51
CA GLN A 250 -17.54 -18.08 7.16
C GLN A 250 -17.44 -19.25 6.17
N GLU A 251 -16.63 -19.10 5.12
CA GLU A 251 -16.44 -20.12 4.08
C GLU A 251 -15.75 -21.39 4.64
N ILE A 252 -14.80 -21.24 5.56
CA ILE A 252 -14.24 -22.35 6.35
C ILE A 252 -15.37 -23.06 7.12
N ALA A 253 -16.23 -22.31 7.83
CA ALA A 253 -17.33 -22.90 8.61
C ALA A 253 -18.35 -23.63 7.72
N ASP A 254 -18.68 -23.07 6.54
CA ASP A 254 -19.57 -23.71 5.57
C ASP A 254 -18.94 -24.97 4.96
N ALA A 255 -17.64 -24.96 4.64
CA ALA A 255 -16.91 -26.16 4.21
C ALA A 255 -16.96 -27.27 5.29
N GLN A 256 -16.76 -26.91 6.56
CA GLN A 256 -16.87 -27.85 7.68
C GLN A 256 -18.31 -28.36 7.87
N GLY A 257 -19.32 -27.52 7.65
CA GLY A 257 -20.74 -27.88 7.67
C GLY A 257 -21.09 -28.89 6.56
N ILE A 258 -20.71 -28.59 5.32
CA ILE A 258 -20.93 -29.45 4.14
C ILE A 258 -20.22 -30.79 4.32
N LEU A 259 -18.94 -30.81 4.70
CA LEU A 259 -18.21 -32.05 4.97
C LEU A 259 -18.89 -32.89 6.05
N THR A 260 -19.43 -32.28 7.11
CA THR A 260 -20.17 -33.00 8.16
C THR A 260 -21.49 -33.57 7.65
N GLN A 261 -22.27 -32.78 6.90
CA GLN A 261 -23.55 -33.18 6.34
C GLN A 261 -23.40 -34.34 5.34
N GLN A 262 -22.44 -34.23 4.42
CA GLN A 262 -22.25 -35.17 3.31
C GLN A 262 -21.59 -36.49 3.74
N THR A 263 -21.02 -36.54 4.95
CA THR A 263 -20.38 -37.74 5.50
C THR A 263 -21.13 -38.32 6.70
N TRP A 264 -21.01 -37.73 7.89
CA TRP A 264 -21.67 -38.21 9.10
C TRP A 264 -23.20 -38.02 9.02
N GLY A 265 -23.67 -36.87 8.51
CA GLY A 265 -25.08 -36.56 8.35
C GLY A 265 -25.82 -37.42 7.31
N SER A 266 -25.10 -37.94 6.30
CA SER A 266 -25.62 -38.86 5.29
C SER A 266 -25.58 -40.34 5.73
N GLY A 267 -24.96 -40.63 6.89
CA GLY A 267 -24.68 -42.00 7.36
C GLY A 267 -23.46 -42.65 6.70
N ASN A 268 -22.70 -41.93 5.87
CA ASN A 268 -21.47 -42.41 5.26
C ASN A 268 -20.28 -42.36 6.24
N ILE A 269 -20.26 -43.33 7.16
CA ILE A 269 -19.23 -43.48 8.20
C ILE A 269 -17.81 -43.57 7.62
N LEU A 270 -17.62 -44.20 6.46
CA LEU A 270 -16.29 -44.35 5.84
C LEU A 270 -15.75 -43.00 5.35
N ALA A 271 -16.56 -42.24 4.62
CA ALA A 271 -16.20 -40.87 4.25
C ALA A 271 -16.03 -39.98 5.50
N GLY A 272 -16.83 -40.21 6.55
CA GLY A 272 -16.76 -39.48 7.81
C GLY A 272 -15.42 -39.62 8.52
N VAL A 273 -14.90 -40.84 8.64
CA VAL A 273 -13.58 -41.11 9.23
C VAL A 273 -12.46 -40.43 8.43
N VAL A 274 -12.55 -40.41 7.10
CA VAL A 274 -11.57 -39.73 6.23
C VAL A 274 -11.69 -38.21 6.34
N ALA A 275 -12.91 -37.67 6.47
CA ALA A 275 -13.17 -36.24 6.62
C ALA A 275 -12.64 -35.64 7.93
N ILE A 276 -12.30 -36.44 8.94
CA ILE A 276 -11.62 -35.95 10.16
C ILE A 276 -10.33 -35.18 9.82
N VAL A 277 -9.59 -35.60 8.79
CA VAL A 277 -8.32 -34.94 8.41
C VAL A 277 -8.54 -33.52 7.87
N PRO A 278 -9.33 -33.28 6.80
CA PRO A 278 -9.63 -31.91 6.36
C PRO A 278 -10.39 -31.10 7.42
N GLN A 279 -11.23 -31.72 8.27
CA GLN A 279 -11.90 -31.02 9.39
C GLN A 279 -10.89 -30.43 10.39
N VAL A 280 -9.84 -31.19 10.76
CA VAL A 280 -8.77 -30.69 11.65
C VAL A 280 -7.97 -29.57 10.98
N PHE A 281 -7.66 -29.70 9.69
CA PHE A 281 -7.00 -28.64 8.93
C PHE A 281 -7.84 -27.34 8.84
N LEU A 282 -9.15 -27.46 8.62
CA LEU A 282 -10.06 -26.30 8.58
C LEU A 282 -10.21 -25.64 9.96
N ALA A 283 -10.30 -26.43 11.03
CA ALA A 283 -10.29 -25.90 12.40
C ALA A 283 -8.97 -25.17 12.72
N GLY A 284 -7.83 -25.70 12.26
CA GLY A 284 -6.52 -25.04 12.39
C GLY A 284 -6.42 -23.71 11.63
N ALA A 285 -7.04 -23.62 10.45
CA ALA A 285 -7.12 -22.38 9.69
C ALA A 285 -7.99 -21.33 10.40
N SER A 286 -9.20 -21.71 10.81
CA SER A 286 -10.12 -20.84 11.56
C SER A 286 -9.49 -20.31 12.85
N LEU A 287 -8.83 -21.17 13.63
CA LEU A 287 -8.10 -20.77 14.83
C LEU A 287 -6.98 -19.76 14.53
N SER A 288 -6.22 -19.96 13.45
CA SER A 288 -5.08 -19.11 13.10
C SER A 288 -5.53 -17.71 12.62
N LEU A 289 -6.58 -17.63 11.80
CA LEU A 289 -7.20 -16.37 11.37
C LEU A 289 -7.84 -15.62 12.55
N THR A 290 -8.58 -16.34 13.40
CA THR A 290 -9.23 -15.76 14.59
C THR A 290 -8.21 -15.24 15.59
N ALA A 291 -7.12 -15.99 15.83
CA ALA A 291 -6.01 -15.55 16.67
C ALA A 291 -5.38 -14.28 16.10
N TRP A 292 -5.00 -14.27 14.81
CA TRP A 292 -4.42 -13.09 14.16
C TRP A 292 -5.29 -11.84 14.34
N GLY A 293 -6.59 -11.93 14.03
CA GLY A 293 -7.51 -10.80 14.15
C GLY A 293 -7.67 -10.29 15.59
N ALA A 294 -7.65 -11.21 16.57
CA ALA A 294 -7.75 -10.87 17.98
C ALA A 294 -6.46 -10.26 18.57
N THR A 295 -5.27 -10.67 18.09
CA THR A 295 -3.99 -10.21 18.67
C THR A 295 -3.26 -9.13 17.88
N ASN A 296 -3.54 -8.94 16.57
CA ASN A 296 -2.80 -7.96 15.75
C ASN A 296 -2.80 -6.53 16.33
N PRO A 297 -3.94 -5.93 16.76
CA PRO A 297 -3.95 -4.56 17.28
C PRO A 297 -3.08 -4.41 18.54
N GLY A 298 -3.33 -5.23 19.56
CA GLY A 298 -2.59 -5.16 20.83
C GLY A 298 -1.10 -5.48 20.71
N VAL A 299 -0.68 -6.23 19.68
CA VAL A 299 0.73 -6.48 19.38
C VAL A 299 1.38 -5.28 18.68
N GLN A 300 0.66 -4.56 17.83
CA GLN A 300 1.14 -3.29 17.26
C GLN A 300 1.20 -2.19 18.33
N ASP A 301 0.20 -2.09 19.22
CA ASP A 301 0.20 -1.19 20.38
C ASP A 301 1.40 -1.47 21.30
N PHE A 302 1.72 -2.74 21.54
CA PHE A 302 2.90 -3.13 22.34
C PHE A 302 4.22 -2.74 21.65
N LEU A 303 4.30 -2.81 20.32
CA LEU A 303 5.49 -2.32 19.60
C LEU A 303 5.59 -0.79 19.66
N ALA A 304 4.49 -0.06 19.51
CA ALA A 304 4.46 1.40 19.64
C ALA A 304 4.84 1.85 21.06
N GLY A 305 4.24 1.26 22.09
CA GLY A 305 4.49 1.58 23.51
C GLY A 305 5.86 1.18 24.04
N THR A 306 6.68 0.47 23.26
CA THR A 306 8.05 0.07 23.62
C THR A 306 9.14 0.87 22.88
N ALA A 307 8.75 1.81 22.01
CA ALA A 307 9.69 2.69 21.33
C ALA A 307 10.61 3.42 22.34
N GLY A 308 11.92 3.28 22.14
CA GLY A 308 12.93 3.83 23.05
C GLY A 308 13.33 2.94 24.25
N ILE A 309 12.79 1.71 24.38
CA ILE A 309 13.21 0.74 25.42
C ILE A 309 13.82 -0.51 24.75
N PRO A 310 15.13 -0.51 24.39
CA PRO A 310 15.68 -1.40 23.36
C PRO A 310 15.41 -2.91 23.56
N LEU A 311 15.52 -3.43 24.79
CA LEU A 311 15.32 -4.85 25.05
C LEU A 311 13.84 -5.27 24.94
N ILE A 312 12.92 -4.46 25.48
CA ILE A 312 11.47 -4.76 25.39
C ILE A 312 10.98 -4.57 23.96
N HIS A 313 11.55 -3.60 23.24
CA HIS A 313 11.24 -3.32 21.84
C HIS A 313 11.64 -4.47 20.91
N GLN A 314 12.80 -5.11 21.13
CA GLN A 314 13.19 -6.34 20.41
C GLN A 314 12.22 -7.49 20.67
N ILE A 315 11.71 -7.64 21.90
CA ILE A 315 10.68 -8.63 22.22
C ILE A 315 9.37 -8.30 21.47
N ALA A 316 8.96 -7.02 21.44
CA ALA A 316 7.77 -6.59 20.69
C ALA A 316 7.88 -6.83 19.17
N GLN A 317 9.06 -6.60 18.57
CA GLN A 317 9.33 -6.95 17.17
C GLN A 317 9.16 -8.46 16.91
N VAL A 318 9.68 -9.33 17.80
CA VAL A 318 9.53 -10.78 17.68
C VAL A 318 8.07 -11.21 17.86
N THR A 319 7.32 -10.60 18.78
CA THR A 319 5.88 -10.86 18.94
C THR A 319 5.09 -10.46 17.69
N LEU A 320 5.41 -9.31 17.07
CA LEU A 320 4.76 -8.85 15.84
C LEU A 320 5.06 -9.79 14.66
N LEU A 321 6.32 -10.17 14.45
CA LEU A 321 6.69 -11.15 13.43
C LEU A 321 6.00 -12.50 13.66
N SER A 322 5.86 -12.93 14.91
CA SER A 322 5.13 -14.15 15.26
C SER A 322 3.63 -14.04 14.94
N ASN A 323 3.02 -12.87 15.16
CA ASN A 323 1.63 -12.60 14.81
C ASN A 323 1.41 -12.60 13.29
N MET A 324 2.32 -11.97 12.53
CA MET A 324 2.27 -11.91 11.06
C MET A 324 2.41 -13.28 10.38
N LEU A 325 2.91 -14.30 11.07
CA LEU A 325 2.99 -15.67 10.55
C LEU A 325 1.67 -16.46 10.66
N LEU A 326 0.73 -16.03 11.52
CA LEU A 326 -0.54 -16.73 11.74
C LEU A 326 -1.40 -16.88 10.47
N PRO A 327 -1.53 -15.87 9.58
CA PRO A 327 -2.20 -16.06 8.29
C PRO A 327 -1.52 -17.08 7.38
N GLY A 328 -0.18 -17.15 7.40
CA GLY A 328 0.57 -18.15 6.65
C GLY A 328 0.31 -19.58 7.13
N LEU A 329 0.10 -19.77 8.45
CA LEU A 329 -0.36 -21.04 9.01
C LEU A 329 -1.80 -21.36 8.57
N ALA A 330 -2.68 -20.36 8.43
CA ALA A 330 -4.02 -20.56 7.90
C ALA A 330 -4.01 -21.00 6.43
N GLU A 331 -3.27 -20.33 5.54
CA GLU A 331 -3.17 -20.73 4.13
C GLU A 331 -2.54 -22.13 3.98
N PHE A 332 -1.49 -22.45 4.74
CA PHE A 332 -0.91 -23.79 4.78
C PHE A 332 -1.95 -24.85 5.21
N SER A 333 -2.71 -24.56 6.27
CA SER A 333 -3.71 -25.48 6.81
C SER A 333 -4.86 -25.70 5.82
N MET A 334 -5.38 -24.65 5.18
CA MET A 334 -6.38 -24.78 4.11
C MET A 334 -5.84 -25.51 2.88
N GLY A 335 -4.57 -25.33 2.53
CA GLY A 335 -3.89 -26.13 1.51
C GLY A 335 -3.82 -27.62 1.87
N GLY A 336 -3.58 -27.93 3.15
CA GLY A 336 -3.65 -29.29 3.69
C GLY A 336 -5.06 -29.90 3.61
N ALA A 337 -6.11 -29.12 3.89
CA ALA A 337 -7.49 -29.55 3.68
C ALA A 337 -7.77 -29.86 2.20
N ALA A 338 -7.45 -28.92 1.31
CA ALA A 338 -7.68 -29.06 -0.13
C ALA A 338 -6.96 -30.26 -0.75
N LEU A 339 -5.75 -30.60 -0.28
CA LEU A 339 -5.00 -31.77 -0.74
C LEU A 339 -5.65 -33.11 -0.37
N ILE A 340 -6.38 -33.16 0.76
CA ILE A 340 -6.95 -34.40 1.31
C ILE A 340 -8.44 -34.56 1.00
N MET A 341 -9.19 -33.47 0.81
CA MET A 341 -10.63 -33.52 0.53
C MET A 341 -11.02 -34.48 -0.60
N PRO A 342 -10.34 -34.53 -1.77
CA PRO A 342 -10.68 -35.49 -2.84
C PRO A 342 -10.76 -36.96 -2.39
N LEU A 343 -10.01 -37.36 -1.35
CA LEU A 343 -10.07 -38.71 -0.79
C LEU A 343 -11.39 -38.99 -0.05
N VAL A 344 -12.05 -37.97 0.51
CA VAL A 344 -13.41 -38.10 1.08
C VAL A 344 -14.42 -38.45 -0.01
N GLY A 345 -14.29 -37.82 -1.19
CA GLY A 345 -15.13 -38.08 -2.35
C GLY A 345 -14.99 -39.50 -2.91
N VAL A 346 -13.81 -40.11 -2.82
CA VAL A 346 -13.56 -41.52 -3.19
C VAL A 346 -14.43 -42.50 -2.36
N PHE A 347 -14.86 -42.13 -1.15
CA PHE A 347 -15.77 -42.92 -0.33
C PHE A 347 -17.26 -42.60 -0.57
N GLY A 348 -17.60 -41.82 -1.60
CA GLY A 348 -18.98 -41.62 -2.06
C GLY A 348 -19.75 -40.52 -1.32
N ALA A 349 -19.06 -39.49 -0.85
CA ALA A 349 -19.68 -38.22 -0.44
C ALA A 349 -19.54 -37.18 -1.57
N ASP A 350 -20.57 -36.37 -1.82
CA ASP A 350 -20.42 -35.20 -2.69
C ASP A 350 -19.78 -34.07 -1.88
N ILE A 351 -18.56 -33.71 -2.26
CA ILE A 351 -17.74 -32.70 -1.58
C ILE A 351 -17.48 -31.47 -2.46
N SER A 352 -18.03 -31.42 -3.68
CA SER A 352 -17.74 -30.39 -4.67
C SER A 352 -18.01 -28.96 -4.15
N ALA A 353 -19.08 -28.79 -3.37
CA ALA A 353 -19.40 -27.54 -2.69
C ALA A 353 -18.41 -27.19 -1.57
N ALA A 354 -17.90 -28.17 -0.81
CA ALA A 354 -16.87 -27.93 0.21
C ALA A 354 -15.51 -27.60 -0.43
N GLU A 355 -15.15 -28.28 -1.52
CA GLU A 355 -13.94 -27.95 -2.30
C GLU A 355 -14.00 -26.53 -2.87
N THR A 356 -15.19 -26.08 -3.29
CA THR A 356 -15.44 -24.69 -3.71
C THR A 356 -15.26 -23.70 -2.56
N GLN A 357 -15.85 -23.97 -1.39
CA GLN A 357 -15.74 -23.10 -0.21
C GLN A 357 -14.28 -22.96 0.28
N VAL A 358 -13.50 -24.05 0.31
CA VAL A 358 -12.07 -23.97 0.68
C VAL A 358 -11.23 -23.31 -0.42
N ALA A 359 -11.66 -23.34 -1.68
CA ALA A 359 -10.99 -22.59 -2.74
C ALA A 359 -11.21 -21.07 -2.60
N ALA A 360 -12.40 -20.63 -2.21
CA ALA A 360 -12.72 -19.23 -1.91
C ALA A 360 -11.98 -18.76 -0.65
N ALA A 361 -12.08 -19.49 0.46
CA ALA A 361 -11.41 -19.15 1.72
C ALA A 361 -9.87 -19.02 1.59
N ARG A 362 -9.26 -19.68 0.59
CA ARG A 362 -7.83 -19.56 0.26
C ARG A 362 -7.45 -18.33 -0.56
N GLN A 363 -8.40 -17.61 -1.12
CA GLN A 363 -8.21 -16.30 -1.72
C GLN A 363 -8.54 -15.20 -0.70
N ASP A 364 -9.71 -15.27 -0.08
CA ASP A 364 -10.16 -14.27 0.90
C ASP A 364 -9.34 -14.31 2.20
N GLY A 365 -8.85 -15.49 2.60
CA GLY A 365 -7.93 -15.66 3.73
C GLY A 365 -6.49 -15.21 3.47
N LYS A 366 -6.20 -14.53 2.34
CA LYS A 366 -4.88 -13.93 2.06
C LYS A 366 -4.74 -12.59 2.77
N ILE A 367 -3.77 -12.51 3.67
CA ILE A 367 -3.58 -11.33 4.54
C ILE A 367 -2.26 -10.62 4.30
N TYR A 368 -1.17 -11.36 4.04
CA TYR A 368 0.14 -10.76 3.77
C TYR A 368 0.82 -11.45 2.59
N ALA A 369 1.41 -10.64 1.69
CA ALA A 369 2.33 -11.10 0.64
C ALA A 369 3.59 -10.25 0.65
N VAL A 370 4.76 -10.87 0.77
CA VAL A 370 6.06 -10.18 0.88
C VAL A 370 6.80 -10.26 -0.45
N VAL A 371 7.08 -9.10 -1.04
CA VAL A 371 7.74 -8.92 -2.33
C VAL A 371 9.13 -8.29 -2.09
N PRO A 372 10.23 -8.93 -2.53
CA PRO A 372 11.57 -8.35 -2.37
C PRO A 372 11.75 -7.07 -3.19
N VAL A 373 12.24 -6.00 -2.55
CA VAL A 373 12.53 -4.71 -3.19
C VAL A 373 14.05 -4.54 -3.33
N ARG A 374 14.50 -4.20 -4.54
CA ARG A 374 15.90 -3.84 -4.82
C ARG A 374 16.01 -2.34 -5.04
N MET A 375 16.95 -1.67 -4.39
CA MET A 375 17.28 -0.28 -4.71
C MET A 375 18.21 -0.21 -5.93
N VAL A 376 17.86 0.62 -6.90
CA VAL A 376 18.63 0.92 -8.12
C VAL A 376 18.88 2.43 -8.18
N ALA A 377 19.98 2.86 -8.79
CA ALA A 377 20.37 4.28 -8.89
C ALA A 377 20.32 5.05 -7.55
N THR A 378 20.62 4.36 -6.43
CA THR A 378 20.50 4.81 -5.04
C THR A 378 19.07 5.09 -4.54
N THR A 379 18.16 5.59 -5.38
CA THR A 379 16.84 6.08 -4.95
C THR A 379 15.64 5.28 -5.48
N GLN A 380 15.80 4.44 -6.50
CA GLN A 380 14.67 3.80 -7.19
C GLN A 380 14.36 2.41 -6.63
N PRO A 381 13.23 2.18 -5.93
CA PRO A 381 12.83 0.85 -5.49
C PRO A 381 12.21 0.06 -6.65
N VAL A 382 12.77 -1.10 -6.99
CA VAL A 382 12.24 -1.96 -8.05
C VAL A 382 11.87 -3.35 -7.54
N VAL A 383 10.83 -3.94 -8.13
CA VAL A 383 10.31 -5.29 -7.84
C VAL A 383 10.22 -6.13 -9.11
N GLY A 384 10.20 -7.46 -8.95
CA GLY A 384 9.94 -8.38 -10.06
C GLY A 384 8.44 -8.64 -10.23
N VAL A 385 7.89 -8.43 -11.43
CA VAL A 385 6.47 -8.60 -11.74
C VAL A 385 6.29 -9.45 -12.99
N SER A 386 5.52 -10.54 -12.91
CA SER A 386 5.10 -11.27 -14.11
C SER A 386 3.78 -10.69 -14.63
N VAL A 387 3.72 -10.41 -15.93
CA VAL A 387 2.52 -9.95 -16.62
C VAL A 387 2.13 -11.00 -17.68
N ASN A 388 0.86 -11.43 -17.69
CA ASN A 388 0.34 -12.53 -18.49
C ASN A 388 1.17 -13.83 -18.44
N GLY A 389 1.74 -14.16 -17.27
CA GLY A 389 2.62 -15.32 -17.09
C GLY A 389 3.98 -15.21 -17.77
N GLY A 390 4.41 -14.01 -18.17
CA GLY A 390 5.73 -13.74 -18.73
C GLY A 390 6.88 -13.88 -17.72
N SER A 391 8.12 -13.73 -18.20
CA SER A 391 9.28 -13.57 -17.32
C SER A 391 9.15 -12.31 -16.48
N ALA A 392 9.53 -12.36 -15.19
CA ALA A 392 9.42 -11.21 -14.29
C ALA A 392 10.15 -9.97 -14.83
N ALA A 393 9.38 -8.93 -15.14
CA ALA A 393 9.84 -7.60 -15.49
C ALA A 393 10.29 -6.86 -14.23
N THR A 394 11.33 -6.03 -14.34
CA THR A 394 11.81 -5.20 -13.22
C THR A 394 11.06 -3.87 -13.21
N LEU A 395 9.96 -3.75 -12.47
CA LEU A 395 9.15 -2.52 -12.45
C LEU A 395 9.53 -1.61 -11.28
N LEU A 396 9.55 -0.30 -11.53
CA LEU A 396 9.67 0.73 -10.50
C LEU A 396 8.42 0.74 -9.62
N VAL A 397 8.58 0.59 -8.30
CA VAL A 397 7.49 0.84 -7.33
C VAL A 397 7.36 2.35 -7.17
N ASP A 398 6.34 2.91 -7.80
CA ASP A 398 6.14 4.34 -7.88
C ASP A 398 4.89 4.73 -7.08
N THR A 399 5.07 5.32 -5.90
CA THR A 399 3.95 5.88 -5.14
C THR A 399 3.44 7.16 -5.79
N GLY A 400 4.27 7.88 -6.56
CA GLY A 400 3.95 9.08 -7.33
C GLY A 400 3.19 8.84 -8.64
N ALA A 401 2.78 7.59 -8.92
CA ALA A 401 2.02 7.21 -10.11
C ALA A 401 0.95 6.17 -9.80
N SER A 402 -0.07 6.06 -10.66
CA SER A 402 -1.19 5.09 -10.52
C SER A 402 -1.26 4.11 -11.72
N GLY A 403 -1.26 2.81 -11.46
CA GLY A 403 -1.43 1.77 -12.48
C GLY A 403 -0.11 1.29 -13.13
N LEU A 404 -0.18 0.20 -13.91
CA LEU A 404 1.00 -0.51 -14.43
C LEU A 404 1.26 -0.20 -15.91
N VAL A 405 2.51 0.13 -16.24
CA VAL A 405 2.96 0.36 -17.62
C VAL A 405 4.24 -0.43 -17.93
N THR A 406 4.26 -1.18 -19.03
CA THR A 406 5.46 -1.89 -19.49
C THR A 406 5.49 -2.05 -21.02
N THR A 407 6.44 -2.81 -21.56
CA THR A 407 6.63 -3.04 -23.01
C THR A 407 6.34 -4.49 -23.40
N ALA A 408 5.91 -4.75 -24.64
CA ALA A 408 5.36 -6.04 -25.06
C ALA A 408 6.31 -7.25 -24.86
N ASP A 409 7.63 -7.06 -24.96
CA ASP A 409 8.67 -8.06 -24.68
C ASP A 409 8.88 -8.38 -23.19
N LYS A 410 8.12 -7.74 -22.31
CA LYS A 410 8.06 -7.99 -20.86
C LYS A 410 6.76 -8.67 -20.43
N VAL A 411 5.87 -8.92 -21.38
CA VAL A 411 4.58 -9.57 -21.17
C VAL A 411 4.63 -11.00 -21.74
N GLY A 412 3.92 -11.93 -21.10
CA GLY A 412 3.85 -13.31 -21.55
C GLY A 412 3.17 -13.44 -22.92
N SER A 413 3.68 -14.34 -23.77
CA SER A 413 3.16 -14.57 -25.13
C SER A 413 1.87 -15.41 -25.15
N GLY A 414 1.03 -15.27 -24.13
CA GLY A 414 -0.33 -15.80 -24.09
C GLY A 414 -1.28 -14.91 -24.89
N ASP A 415 -2.56 -15.29 -24.91
CA ASP A 415 -3.62 -14.36 -25.28
C ASP A 415 -3.72 -13.27 -24.19
N LEU A 416 -3.84 -12.00 -24.58
CA LEU A 416 -4.03 -10.88 -23.67
C LEU A 416 -5.51 -10.57 -23.42
N GLY A 417 -6.40 -11.24 -24.16
CA GLY A 417 -7.79 -10.81 -24.29
C GLY A 417 -7.93 -9.62 -25.26
N PRO A 418 -9.13 -9.05 -25.38
CA PRO A 418 -9.35 -7.86 -26.17
C PRO A 418 -8.66 -6.64 -25.55
N MET A 419 -8.18 -5.72 -26.40
CA MET A 419 -7.76 -4.39 -25.97
C MET A 419 -8.96 -3.66 -25.34
N THR A 420 -8.77 -3.14 -24.11
CA THR A 420 -9.81 -2.46 -23.33
C THR A 420 -9.74 -0.93 -23.41
N GLY A 421 -8.65 -0.39 -23.94
CA GLY A 421 -8.43 1.04 -24.18
C GLY A 421 -7.13 1.33 -24.94
N GLU A 422 -6.92 2.59 -25.29
CA GLU A 422 -5.67 3.11 -25.89
C GLU A 422 -5.50 4.57 -25.48
N GLY A 423 -4.27 5.11 -25.54
CA GLY A 423 -4.05 6.51 -25.21
C GLY A 423 -2.59 6.96 -25.27
N ASN A 424 -2.37 8.23 -24.95
CA ASN A 424 -1.04 8.84 -24.83
C ASN A 424 -0.82 9.26 -23.37
N SER A 425 0.40 9.12 -22.86
CA SER A 425 0.78 9.57 -21.51
C SER A 425 2.17 10.19 -21.50
N CYS A 426 2.47 10.97 -20.46
CA CYS A 426 3.80 11.51 -20.17
C CYS A 426 4.19 11.19 -18.72
N PHE A 427 5.43 10.79 -18.50
CA PHE A 427 5.91 10.32 -17.20
C PHE A 427 7.15 11.09 -16.73
N SER A 428 7.16 11.46 -15.43
CA SER A 428 8.24 12.22 -14.76
C SER A 428 8.65 13.54 -15.45
N GLY A 429 7.83 14.06 -16.37
CA GLY A 429 8.18 15.16 -17.28
C GLY A 429 9.34 14.86 -18.25
N GLY A 430 9.85 13.62 -18.29
CA GLY A 430 11.03 13.22 -19.07
C GLY A 430 10.72 12.43 -20.34
N ILE A 431 9.57 11.77 -20.42
CA ILE A 431 9.09 11.04 -21.61
C ILE A 431 7.60 11.26 -21.86
N CYS A 432 7.20 11.11 -23.12
CA CYS A 432 5.82 10.91 -23.55
C CYS A 432 5.76 9.73 -24.53
N TYR A 433 4.68 8.95 -24.49
CA TYR A 433 4.52 7.70 -25.24
C TYR A 433 3.06 7.34 -25.47
N HIS A 434 2.80 6.53 -26.49
CA HIS A 434 1.52 5.89 -26.76
C HIS A 434 1.43 4.51 -26.08
N TYR A 435 0.22 4.05 -25.78
CA TYR A 435 -0.05 2.74 -25.18
C TYR A 435 -1.40 2.15 -25.62
N GLU A 436 -1.48 0.84 -25.52
CA GLU A 436 -2.70 0.02 -25.59
C GLU A 436 -2.96 -0.60 -24.21
N THR A 437 -4.22 -0.68 -23.79
CA THR A 437 -4.63 -1.22 -22.47
C THR A 437 -5.21 -2.62 -22.63
N TYR A 438 -4.83 -3.53 -21.73
CA TYR A 438 -5.35 -4.91 -21.67
C TYR A 438 -5.63 -5.32 -20.22
N ASP A 439 -6.75 -6.00 -19.97
CA ASP A 439 -7.08 -6.56 -18.66
C ASP A 439 -6.45 -7.95 -18.53
N THR A 440 -5.30 -8.05 -17.85
CA THR A 440 -4.47 -9.28 -17.85
C THR A 440 -3.91 -9.62 -16.47
N THR A 441 -3.34 -10.81 -16.33
CA THR A 441 -2.81 -11.29 -15.04
C THR A 441 -1.54 -10.53 -14.64
N VAL A 442 -1.51 -10.04 -13.41
CA VAL A 442 -0.36 -9.43 -12.75
C VAL A 442 -0.01 -10.26 -11.51
N ASP A 443 1.21 -10.77 -11.44
CA ASP A 443 1.76 -11.56 -10.33
C ASP A 443 3.01 -10.85 -9.76
N LEU A 444 2.93 -10.42 -8.50
CA LEU A 444 4.02 -9.77 -7.77
C LEU A 444 4.89 -10.77 -6.98
N GLY A 445 4.59 -12.06 -7.07
CA GLY A 445 5.13 -13.11 -6.20
C GLY A 445 4.37 -13.22 -4.87
N GLY A 446 4.79 -14.18 -4.03
CA GLY A 446 4.21 -14.39 -2.70
C GLY A 446 2.73 -14.84 -2.69
N GLY A 447 2.12 -15.09 -3.85
CA GLY A 447 0.69 -15.33 -3.98
C GLY A 447 -0.17 -14.07 -4.15
N ALA A 448 0.44 -12.89 -4.33
CA ALA A 448 -0.23 -11.67 -4.75
C ALA A 448 -0.41 -11.69 -6.28
N VAL A 449 -1.48 -12.36 -6.73
CA VAL A 449 -1.85 -12.51 -8.14
C VAL A 449 -3.27 -11.99 -8.36
N THR A 450 -3.45 -11.15 -9.37
CA THR A 450 -4.78 -10.65 -9.77
C THR A 450 -4.89 -10.49 -11.29
N THR A 451 -6.09 -10.16 -11.79
CA THR A 451 -6.29 -9.63 -13.15
C THR A 451 -6.56 -8.14 -13.03
N ALA A 452 -5.74 -7.32 -13.69
CA ALA A 452 -5.83 -5.87 -13.62
C ALA A 452 -5.57 -5.24 -15.00
N PRO A 453 -6.04 -4.00 -15.22
CA PRO A 453 -5.64 -3.22 -16.38
C PRO A 453 -4.13 -2.98 -16.43
N VAL A 454 -3.52 -3.24 -17.58
CA VAL A 454 -2.10 -2.99 -17.87
C VAL A 454 -1.97 -2.21 -19.16
N ASN A 455 -1.19 -1.14 -19.14
CA ASN A 455 -0.79 -0.41 -20.34
C ASN A 455 0.49 -1.02 -20.92
N ILE A 456 0.40 -1.46 -22.18
CA ILE A 456 1.52 -1.91 -22.99
C ILE A 456 1.90 -0.77 -23.93
N VAL A 457 3.13 -0.27 -23.83
CA VAL A 457 3.64 0.79 -24.70
C VAL A 457 3.75 0.26 -26.13
N THR A 458 3.15 0.99 -27.07
CA THR A 458 3.13 0.69 -28.51
C THR A 458 3.40 1.96 -29.32
N ASN A 459 3.69 1.84 -30.62
CA ASN A 459 4.00 2.98 -31.49
C ASN A 459 2.79 3.30 -32.38
N ASN A 460 2.46 4.58 -32.53
CA ASN A 460 1.44 5.06 -33.47
C ASN A 460 1.99 6.21 -34.34
N ASP A 461 1.15 6.81 -35.20
CA ASP A 461 1.57 7.90 -36.11
C ASP A 461 1.99 9.20 -35.39
N GLU A 462 1.55 9.42 -34.15
CA GLU A 462 1.88 10.61 -33.34
C GLU A 462 3.16 10.41 -32.52
N TYR A 463 3.36 9.21 -31.97
CA TYR A 463 4.53 8.80 -31.18
C TYR A 463 5.17 7.52 -31.78
N PRO A 464 5.81 7.62 -32.97
CA PRO A 464 6.31 6.47 -33.73
C PRO A 464 7.50 5.75 -33.09
N ASP A 465 8.14 6.34 -32.08
CA ASP A 465 9.31 5.80 -31.36
C ASP A 465 9.02 5.49 -29.87
N SER A 466 7.74 5.48 -29.44
CA SER A 466 7.31 5.27 -28.04
C SER A 466 8.05 4.14 -27.31
N VAL A 467 8.10 2.94 -27.90
CA VAL A 467 8.75 1.75 -27.34
C VAL A 467 10.26 1.93 -27.18
N ALA A 468 10.91 2.71 -28.07
CA ALA A 468 12.34 2.98 -27.98
C ALA A 468 12.63 4.03 -26.89
N VAL A 469 11.88 5.13 -26.89
CA VAL A 469 12.03 6.23 -25.92
C VAL A 469 11.75 5.77 -24.49
N PHE A 470 10.70 4.96 -24.27
CA PHE A 470 10.38 4.40 -22.96
C PHE A 470 11.50 3.50 -22.42
N LYS A 471 12.12 2.66 -23.28
CA LYS A 471 13.23 1.79 -22.89
C LYS A 471 14.54 2.54 -22.65
N ASP A 472 14.82 3.60 -23.41
CA ASP A 472 15.99 4.45 -23.19
C ASP A 472 15.88 5.17 -21.83
N PHE A 473 14.69 5.68 -21.49
CA PHE A 473 14.43 6.31 -20.20
C PHE A 473 14.59 5.37 -19.00
N PHE A 474 14.14 4.10 -19.10
CA PHE A 474 14.30 3.10 -18.04
C PHE A 474 15.63 2.33 -18.07
N SER A 475 16.55 2.67 -18.98
CA SER A 475 17.85 2.00 -19.17
C SER A 475 18.77 1.99 -17.93
N TRP A 476 18.47 2.81 -16.92
CA TRP A 476 19.14 2.81 -15.61
C TRP A 476 18.90 1.52 -14.79
N GLY A 477 17.93 0.68 -15.16
CA GLY A 477 17.78 -0.67 -14.61
C GLY A 477 16.36 -1.13 -14.28
N ALA A 478 15.35 -0.59 -14.97
CA ALA A 478 13.96 -1.01 -14.90
C ALA A 478 13.38 -1.30 -16.30
N ASP A 479 12.16 -1.84 -16.32
CA ASP A 479 11.42 -2.31 -17.50
C ASP A 479 10.06 -1.61 -17.67
N GLY A 480 9.73 -0.69 -16.76
CA GLY A 480 8.45 0.00 -16.67
C GLY A 480 8.08 0.41 -15.25
N ILE A 481 6.80 0.73 -15.06
CA ILE A 481 6.24 1.38 -13.87
C ILE A 481 5.20 0.44 -13.23
N LEU A 482 5.29 0.26 -11.92
CA LEU A 482 4.22 -0.24 -11.06
C LEU A 482 3.75 0.94 -10.20
N GLY A 483 2.78 1.70 -10.71
CA GLY A 483 2.18 2.84 -10.03
C GLY A 483 1.23 2.35 -8.94
N VAL A 484 1.53 2.70 -7.69
CA VAL A 484 0.82 2.25 -6.49
C VAL A 484 0.12 3.38 -5.72
N GLY A 485 0.08 4.59 -6.29
CA GLY A 485 -0.68 5.72 -5.77
C GLY A 485 -2.19 5.47 -5.83
N ALA A 486 -2.87 5.77 -4.73
CA ALA A 486 -4.32 5.74 -4.58
C ALA A 486 -5.01 7.02 -5.04
N ASN A 487 -4.35 8.19 -5.04
CA ASN A 487 -4.98 9.47 -5.40
C ASN A 487 -4.19 10.38 -6.35
N THR A 488 -3.16 9.88 -7.03
CA THR A 488 -2.35 10.69 -7.97
C THR A 488 -2.61 10.32 -9.44
N ALA A 489 -2.05 11.09 -10.38
CA ALA A 489 -2.28 10.87 -11.81
C ALA A 489 -1.68 9.55 -12.32
N GLY A 490 -2.51 8.72 -12.96
CA GLY A 490 -2.07 7.44 -13.50
C GLY A 490 -1.44 7.51 -14.90
N PRO A 491 -0.26 6.91 -15.11
CA PRO A 491 0.18 6.48 -16.43
C PRO A 491 -0.51 5.16 -16.87
N GLY A 492 -1.09 4.40 -15.93
CA GLY A 492 -2.09 3.35 -16.18
C GLY A 492 -3.52 3.88 -15.99
N PRO A 493 -4.56 3.09 -16.30
CA PRO A 493 -5.96 3.38 -15.94
C PRO A 493 -6.30 2.85 -14.53
N ALA A 494 -7.49 3.19 -14.02
CA ALA A 494 -8.00 2.72 -12.73
C ALA A 494 -8.82 1.41 -12.87
N PRO A 495 -8.87 0.55 -11.83
CA PRO A 495 -8.17 0.66 -10.55
C PRO A 495 -6.71 0.19 -10.59
N ILE A 496 -5.89 0.63 -9.62
CA ILE A 496 -4.49 0.19 -9.51
C ILE A 496 -4.38 -1.32 -9.18
N PRO A 497 -3.41 -2.07 -9.76
CA PRO A 497 -3.34 -3.53 -9.55
C PRO A 497 -3.16 -3.98 -8.10
N THR A 498 -2.46 -3.20 -7.27
CA THR A 498 -2.27 -3.51 -5.85
C THR A 498 -3.58 -3.47 -5.05
N ALA A 499 -4.51 -2.60 -5.44
CA ALA A 499 -5.86 -2.50 -4.86
C ALA A 499 -6.85 -3.54 -5.42
N LEU A 500 -6.43 -4.39 -6.36
CA LEU A 500 -7.22 -5.49 -6.93
C LEU A 500 -6.75 -6.88 -6.45
N MET A 501 -5.83 -6.93 -5.49
CA MET A 501 -5.26 -8.20 -4.99
C MET A 501 -6.27 -8.99 -4.12
N PRO A 502 -6.24 -10.33 -4.12
CA PRO A 502 -7.21 -11.15 -3.42
C PRO A 502 -7.08 -11.08 -1.90
N GLY A 503 -8.22 -11.11 -1.19
CA GLY A 503 -8.29 -11.00 0.25
C GLY A 503 -7.87 -9.63 0.77
N GLU A 504 -7.36 -9.57 1.99
CA GLU A 504 -6.87 -8.32 2.61
C GLU A 504 -5.58 -7.78 1.94
N LEU A 505 -5.01 -8.47 0.94
CA LEU A 505 -3.89 -7.96 0.14
C LEU A 505 -4.22 -6.65 -0.59
N SER A 506 -5.51 -6.39 -0.85
CA SER A 506 -5.98 -5.11 -1.41
C SER A 506 -5.97 -3.95 -0.41
N ASN A 507 -5.72 -4.17 0.89
CA ASN A 507 -5.85 -3.11 1.91
C ASN A 507 -4.79 -2.01 1.84
N GLY A 508 -3.69 -2.27 1.15
CA GLY A 508 -2.55 -1.36 1.11
C GLY A 508 -1.23 -2.07 0.84
N LEU A 509 -0.14 -1.30 0.94
CA LEU A 509 1.21 -1.86 0.96
C LEU A 509 2.15 -1.08 1.87
N LEU A 510 3.00 -1.80 2.61
CA LEU A 510 4.13 -1.24 3.34
C LEU A 510 5.38 -1.31 2.46
N LEU A 511 5.97 -0.17 2.10
CA LEU A 511 7.27 -0.09 1.46
C LEU A 511 8.35 0.19 2.51
N TYR A 512 9.31 -0.72 2.65
CA TYR A 512 10.46 -0.56 3.55
C TYR A 512 11.77 -0.91 2.82
N GLN A 513 12.44 0.14 2.33
CA GLN A 513 13.61 0.01 1.44
C GLN A 513 14.88 -0.48 2.14
N ASN A 514 15.07 -0.10 3.40
CA ASN A 514 16.29 -0.33 4.18
C ASN A 514 16.10 -1.39 5.27
N ALA A 515 15.24 -2.38 5.01
CA ALA A 515 14.83 -3.39 5.98
C ALA A 515 15.96 -4.35 6.43
N TRP A 516 16.95 -4.60 5.57
CA TRP A 516 18.10 -5.43 5.92
C TRP A 516 19.33 -4.60 6.31
N PRO A 517 20.00 -4.92 7.45
CA PRO A 517 21.33 -4.40 7.72
C PRO A 517 22.29 -4.84 6.60
N PHE A 518 23.31 -4.02 6.35
CA PHE A 518 24.30 -4.21 5.27
C PHE A 518 23.76 -4.12 3.84
N GLY A 519 22.52 -3.63 3.63
CA GLY A 519 22.02 -3.22 2.32
C GLY A 519 21.63 -4.38 1.39
N LEU A 520 21.23 -5.53 1.96
CA LEU A 520 20.85 -6.74 1.19
C LEU A 520 19.47 -6.65 0.50
N GLY A 521 18.79 -5.50 0.60
CA GLY A 521 17.49 -5.22 -0.02
C GLY A 521 16.44 -4.74 0.98
N GLY A 522 15.33 -4.27 0.44
CA GLY A 522 14.11 -3.95 1.17
C GLY A 522 13.01 -4.96 0.91
N PHE A 523 11.81 -4.67 1.41
CA PHE A 523 10.60 -5.39 1.03
C PHE A 523 9.42 -4.44 0.85
N MET A 524 8.48 -4.90 0.03
CA MET A 524 7.11 -4.41 -0.07
C MET A 524 6.21 -5.50 0.52
N ILE A 525 5.34 -5.16 1.47
CA ILE A 525 4.36 -6.08 2.05
C ILE A 525 2.98 -5.61 1.65
N LEU A 526 2.28 -6.37 0.80
CA LEU A 526 0.85 -6.16 0.56
C LEU A 526 0.04 -6.75 1.70
N GLY A 527 -1.06 -6.10 2.08
CA GLY A 527 -1.89 -6.48 3.21
C GLY A 527 -2.38 -5.27 4.02
N PRO A 528 -2.98 -5.49 5.20
CA PRO A 528 -3.14 -4.47 6.23
C PRO A 528 -1.79 -3.86 6.63
N ASN A 529 -1.79 -2.71 7.35
CA ASN A 529 -0.52 -2.17 7.83
C ASN A 529 0.16 -3.15 8.79
N ALA A 530 1.35 -3.60 8.43
CA ALA A 530 2.14 -4.55 9.20
C ALA A 530 2.82 -3.90 10.43
N LEU A 531 2.96 -2.57 10.47
CA LEU A 531 3.62 -1.83 11.53
C LEU A 531 2.67 -0.81 12.18
N PRO A 532 2.84 -0.45 13.46
CA PRO A 532 2.08 0.64 14.06
C PRO A 532 2.37 1.98 13.35
N THR A 533 1.29 2.69 13.02
CA THR A 533 1.34 4.05 12.48
C THR A 533 1.63 5.07 13.58
N ARG A 534 2.59 5.96 13.34
CA ARG A 534 2.90 7.13 14.18
C ARG A 534 2.06 8.34 13.79
N VAL A 535 1.84 8.52 12.49
CA VAL A 535 1.01 9.59 11.92
C VAL A 535 0.56 9.23 10.51
N SER A 536 -0.74 9.31 10.27
CA SER A 536 -1.34 9.24 8.94
C SER A 536 -1.45 10.63 8.33
N VAL A 537 -1.21 10.73 7.02
CA VAL A 537 -1.52 11.90 6.21
C VAL A 537 -2.63 11.50 5.24
N PRO A 538 -3.78 12.22 5.18
CA PRO A 538 -4.85 11.91 4.23
C PRO A 538 -4.37 12.08 2.77
N GLY A 539 -4.70 11.11 1.92
CA GLY A 539 -4.14 10.97 0.57
C GLY A 539 -2.89 10.09 0.54
N ALA A 540 -2.71 9.38 -0.57
CA ALA A 540 -1.57 8.51 -0.84
C ALA A 540 -1.33 8.42 -2.35
N PRO A 541 -0.38 9.17 -2.95
CA PRO A 541 0.67 10.01 -2.34
C PRO A 541 0.31 11.49 -2.19
N ASP A 542 -0.79 11.95 -2.79
CA ASP A 542 -1.08 13.37 -3.01
C ASP A 542 -1.68 13.97 -1.74
N ALA A 543 -0.95 14.89 -1.10
CA ALA A 543 -1.27 15.34 0.26
C ALA A 543 -0.91 16.81 0.54
N TYR A 544 -1.62 17.43 1.49
CA TYR A 544 -1.25 18.73 2.05
C TYR A 544 -0.26 18.54 3.21
N VAL A 545 0.83 19.31 3.20
CA VAL A 545 1.88 19.28 4.23
C VAL A 545 2.30 20.71 4.61
N LYS A 546 3.14 20.86 5.64
CA LYS A 546 3.90 22.10 5.85
C LYS A 546 5.41 21.84 5.76
N VAL A 547 6.13 22.75 5.09
CA VAL A 547 7.57 22.67 4.88
C VAL A 547 8.28 23.78 5.68
N SER A 548 9.38 23.42 6.36
CA SER A 548 10.33 24.37 6.95
C SER A 548 11.70 24.16 6.32
N VAL A 549 12.29 25.23 5.81
CA VAL A 549 13.64 25.25 5.23
C VAL A 549 14.60 25.95 6.20
N ASN A 550 15.72 25.29 6.50
CA ASN A 550 16.75 25.75 7.44
C ASN A 550 16.22 26.15 8.84
N GLY A 551 15.13 25.52 9.30
CA GLY A 551 14.47 25.85 10.56
C GLY A 551 13.65 27.15 10.53
N GLY A 552 13.41 27.71 9.35
CA GLY A 552 12.57 28.89 9.15
C GLY A 552 11.08 28.61 9.38
N ALA A 553 10.25 29.63 9.11
CA ALA A 553 8.79 29.52 9.24
C ALA A 553 8.23 28.35 8.42
N LYS A 554 7.24 27.64 8.97
CA LYS A 554 6.52 26.58 8.27
C LYS A 554 5.58 27.20 7.24
N THR A 555 5.80 26.91 5.97
CA THR A 555 4.92 27.29 4.84
C THR A 555 4.04 26.11 4.46
N ASP A 556 2.80 26.37 4.05
CA ASP A 556 1.93 25.37 3.41
C ASP A 556 2.49 24.91 2.05
N ALA A 557 2.31 23.63 1.73
CA ALA A 557 2.64 23.05 0.43
C ALA A 557 1.68 21.92 0.06
N GLY A 558 1.19 21.92 -1.17
CA GLY A 558 0.73 20.71 -1.86
C GLY A 558 1.93 19.83 -2.21
N ALA A 559 1.89 18.55 -1.84
CA ALA A 559 3.00 17.62 -2.02
C ALA A 559 2.55 16.28 -2.62
N ILE A 560 3.51 15.60 -3.24
CA ILE A 560 3.40 14.21 -3.70
C ILE A 560 4.49 13.38 -2.99
N ILE A 561 4.05 12.42 -2.17
CA ILE A 561 4.92 11.53 -1.39
C ILE A 561 5.39 10.37 -2.28
N ASP A 562 6.47 10.62 -3.01
CA ASP A 562 6.87 9.90 -4.23
C ASP A 562 8.18 9.10 -4.06
N SER A 563 8.09 7.77 -4.15
CA SER A 563 9.23 6.84 -4.11
C SER A 563 10.02 6.75 -5.43
N GLY A 564 9.42 7.12 -6.57
CA GLY A 564 10.08 7.25 -7.88
C GLY A 564 10.80 8.60 -8.07
N GLY A 565 10.41 9.61 -7.30
CA GLY A 565 10.81 11.03 -7.40
C GLY A 565 12.27 11.37 -7.05
N VAL A 566 13.17 10.39 -7.03
CA VAL A 566 14.62 10.58 -6.90
C VAL A 566 15.04 11.36 -5.63
N PHE A 567 15.45 12.62 -5.76
CA PHE A 567 15.87 13.52 -4.65
C PHE A 567 14.84 14.62 -4.35
N GLY A 568 13.63 14.49 -4.89
CA GLY A 568 12.51 15.40 -4.69
C GLY A 568 12.64 16.72 -5.43
N THR A 569 11.68 17.60 -5.21
CA THR A 569 11.63 18.96 -5.74
C THR A 569 11.09 19.90 -4.67
N LEU A 570 11.49 21.18 -4.68
CA LEU A 570 10.86 22.21 -3.83
C LEU A 570 10.24 23.29 -4.71
N ASN A 571 9.00 23.70 -4.43
CA ASN A 571 8.39 24.82 -5.13
C ASN A 571 9.03 26.14 -4.67
N THR A 572 9.25 27.08 -5.61
CA THR A 572 9.69 28.46 -5.31
C THR A 572 8.89 29.16 -4.20
N ALA A 573 7.60 28.84 -4.04
CA ALA A 573 6.77 29.38 -2.96
C ALA A 573 7.24 28.95 -1.56
N ASN A 574 7.95 27.83 -1.45
CA ASN A 574 8.46 27.24 -0.22
C ASN A 574 9.98 27.41 -0.06
N ASP A 575 10.69 28.05 -1.01
CA ASP A 575 12.13 28.28 -0.95
C ASP A 575 12.48 29.71 -0.47
N PRO A 576 12.83 29.90 0.82
CA PRO A 576 13.33 31.18 1.32
C PRO A 576 14.79 31.47 0.93
N THR A 577 15.49 30.55 0.25
CA THR A 577 16.88 30.80 -0.22
C THR A 577 16.95 31.65 -1.48
N GLY A 578 15.86 31.73 -2.25
CA GLY A 578 15.80 32.50 -3.50
C GLY A 578 16.53 31.80 -4.66
N THR A 579 16.59 30.47 -4.65
CA THR A 579 17.19 29.66 -5.70
C THR A 579 16.33 29.72 -6.96
N ALA A 580 16.98 29.87 -8.12
CA ALA A 580 16.29 29.99 -9.40
C ALA A 580 15.67 28.65 -9.83
N VAL A 581 14.52 28.71 -10.53
CA VAL A 581 13.86 27.53 -11.12
C VAL A 581 14.84 26.75 -12.00
N GLY A 582 14.86 25.43 -11.85
CA GLY A 582 15.78 24.53 -12.55
C GLY A 582 17.21 24.50 -11.97
N GLN A 583 17.47 25.20 -10.85
CA GLN A 583 18.71 25.04 -10.07
C GLN A 583 18.43 24.22 -8.81
N ASN A 584 19.46 23.52 -8.33
CA ASN A 584 19.38 22.78 -7.08
C ASN A 584 19.58 23.71 -5.88
N LEU A 585 18.81 23.48 -4.82
CA LEU A 585 18.97 24.15 -3.53
C LEU A 585 20.43 24.03 -3.04
N PRO A 586 20.97 25.05 -2.34
CA PRO A 586 22.33 25.00 -1.82
C PRO A 586 22.54 23.75 -0.96
N ALA A 587 23.58 22.98 -1.27
CA ALA A 587 23.92 21.77 -0.51
C ALA A 587 24.16 22.10 0.96
N GLY A 588 23.63 21.28 1.87
CA GLY A 588 23.57 21.62 3.30
C GLY A 588 22.31 22.36 3.74
N THR A 589 21.35 22.60 2.84
CA THR A 589 20.02 23.11 3.20
C THR A 589 19.21 22.01 3.87
N THR A 590 18.69 22.25 5.08
CA THR A 590 17.83 21.29 5.77
C THR A 590 16.37 21.55 5.43
N ILE A 591 15.66 20.51 5.00
CA ILE A 591 14.23 20.53 4.67
C ILE A 591 13.52 19.60 5.65
N ALA A 592 12.61 20.15 6.44
CA ALA A 592 11.78 19.42 7.40
C ALA A 592 10.30 19.54 7.00
N VAL A 593 9.63 18.40 6.84
CA VAL A 593 8.23 18.33 6.39
C VAL A 593 7.34 17.82 7.51
N TYR A 594 6.19 18.47 7.68
CA TYR A 594 5.24 18.28 8.77
C TYR A 594 3.83 17.99 8.21
N THR A 595 2.97 17.45 9.06
CA THR A 595 1.51 17.41 8.83
C THR A 595 0.93 18.78 8.45
N ALA A 596 -0.24 18.80 7.80
CA ALA A 596 -0.89 20.04 7.32
C ALA A 596 -1.19 21.08 8.43
N ASP A 597 -1.36 20.65 9.69
CA ASP A 597 -1.49 21.54 10.85
C ASP A 597 -0.13 22.13 11.32
N GLY A 598 0.97 21.56 10.87
CA GLY A 598 2.33 21.89 11.26
C GLY A 598 2.77 21.31 12.62
N ALA A 599 1.99 20.41 13.24
CA ALA A 599 2.31 19.87 14.56
C ALA A 599 3.39 18.77 14.51
N THR A 600 3.16 17.72 13.72
CA THR A 600 3.96 16.49 13.73
C THR A 600 4.97 16.49 12.59
N LEU A 601 6.24 16.22 12.89
CA LEU A 601 7.28 16.01 11.88
C LEU A 601 7.04 14.68 11.16
N LEU A 602 6.96 14.69 9.84
CA LEU A 602 6.87 13.49 9.02
C LEU A 602 8.28 12.91 8.81
N TYR A 603 9.16 13.71 8.20
CA TYR A 603 10.56 13.41 7.92
C TYR A 603 11.40 14.69 7.81
N SER A 604 12.72 14.57 7.83
CA SER A 604 13.66 15.70 7.64
C SER A 604 14.93 15.24 6.94
N TYR A 605 15.50 16.05 6.05
CA TYR A 605 16.76 15.73 5.37
C TYR A 605 17.59 16.97 5.07
N THR A 606 18.84 16.76 4.67
CA THR A 606 19.76 17.82 4.24
C THR A 606 20.14 17.59 2.77
N THR A 607 20.05 18.63 1.95
CA THR A 607 20.24 18.55 0.49
C THR A 607 21.68 18.19 0.09
N GLY A 608 21.80 17.34 -0.93
CA GLY A 608 23.08 17.04 -1.58
C GLY A 608 23.50 18.09 -2.61
N SER A 609 24.47 17.74 -3.46
CA SER A 609 25.01 18.62 -4.50
C SER A 609 25.12 17.91 -5.86
N GLY A 610 25.19 18.69 -6.94
CA GLY A 610 25.22 18.13 -8.30
C GLY A 610 23.99 17.28 -8.57
N VAL A 611 24.18 16.07 -9.11
CA VAL A 611 23.10 15.10 -9.40
C VAL A 611 22.35 14.58 -8.16
N TYR A 612 22.84 14.89 -6.95
CA TYR A 612 22.22 14.52 -5.67
C TYR A 612 21.52 15.71 -4.97
N GLY A 613 21.38 16.85 -5.66
CA GLY A 613 20.69 18.02 -5.14
C GLY A 613 19.19 18.02 -5.46
N THR A 614 18.40 18.70 -4.63
CA THR A 614 16.96 18.88 -4.81
C THR A 614 16.68 20.13 -5.68
N PRO A 615 16.17 20.00 -6.92
CA PRO A 615 15.84 21.12 -7.79
C PRO A 615 14.66 21.96 -7.28
N VAL A 616 14.71 23.26 -7.58
CA VAL A 616 13.59 24.19 -7.36
C VAL A 616 12.71 24.27 -8.61
N ILE A 617 11.40 24.15 -8.43
CA ILE A 617 10.37 24.21 -9.49
C ILE A 617 9.47 25.44 -9.33
N GLY A 618 9.03 26.03 -10.45
CA GLY A 618 8.17 27.22 -10.44
C GLY A 618 6.67 26.94 -10.35
N SER A 619 6.28 25.67 -10.48
CA SER A 619 4.88 25.19 -10.49
C SER A 619 4.85 23.67 -10.36
N GLY A 620 3.77 23.12 -9.82
CA GLY A 620 3.64 21.70 -9.50
C GLY A 620 3.77 21.45 -7.99
N LEU A 621 3.37 20.25 -7.56
CA LEU A 621 3.48 19.79 -6.18
C LEU A 621 4.93 19.68 -5.73
N MET A 622 5.20 19.88 -4.45
CA MET A 622 6.48 19.48 -3.85
C MET A 622 6.61 17.96 -3.93
N ASN A 623 7.60 17.47 -4.68
CA ASN A 623 7.92 16.06 -4.71
C ASN A 623 8.85 15.72 -3.53
N THR A 624 8.51 14.73 -2.71
CA THR A 624 9.37 14.33 -1.57
C THR A 624 10.65 13.63 -2.00
N GLY A 625 10.62 13.01 -3.19
CA GLY A 625 11.55 11.99 -3.62
C GLY A 625 11.71 10.87 -2.60
N ASN A 626 12.83 10.17 -2.67
CA ASN A 626 13.10 9.01 -1.85
C ASN A 626 13.44 9.33 -0.37
N ALA A 627 13.51 10.62 0.01
CA ALA A 627 13.95 11.06 1.34
C ALA A 627 13.18 10.43 2.53
N PRO A 628 11.83 10.35 2.55
CA PRO A 628 11.10 9.71 3.64
C PRO A 628 11.21 8.16 3.60
N PHE A 629 11.17 7.55 2.41
CA PHE A 629 11.25 6.08 2.24
C PHE A 629 12.64 5.50 2.57
N ALA A 630 13.69 6.29 2.35
CA ALA A 630 15.05 5.95 2.75
C ALA A 630 15.27 6.06 4.28
N GLN A 631 14.46 6.87 4.96
CA GLN A 631 14.49 6.98 6.42
C GLN A 631 13.70 5.83 7.06
N ASN A 632 12.44 5.66 6.66
CA ASN A 632 11.47 4.86 7.40
C ASN A 632 10.59 3.96 6.52
N PRO A 633 10.01 2.88 7.10
CA PRO A 633 8.86 2.19 6.51
C PRO A 633 7.66 3.14 6.36
N ILE A 634 7.02 3.11 5.19
CA ILE A 634 5.82 3.91 4.88
C ILE A 634 4.74 2.97 4.33
N TYR A 635 3.54 3.06 4.88
CA TYR A 635 2.38 2.30 4.43
C TYR A 635 1.46 3.19 3.59
N LEU A 636 1.03 2.69 2.44
CA LEU A 636 -0.06 3.28 1.66
C LEU A 636 -1.32 2.51 2.02
N ASN A 637 -2.22 3.16 2.75
CA ASN A 637 -3.52 2.63 3.11
C ASN A 637 -4.49 2.80 1.94
N TYR A 638 -5.17 1.73 1.54
CA TYR A 638 -6.24 1.75 0.54
C TYR A 638 -7.64 1.50 1.17
N GLY A 639 -7.72 1.34 2.49
CA GLY A 639 -8.99 1.20 3.21
C GLY A 639 -9.91 2.41 3.00
N PHE A 640 -11.22 2.17 2.88
CA PHE A 640 -12.20 3.24 2.76
C PHE A 640 -12.52 3.88 4.11
N ASP A 641 -11.87 5.02 4.38
CA ASP A 641 -12.26 5.94 5.46
C ASP A 641 -13.19 7.05 4.94
N ASP A 642 -14.41 7.11 5.50
CA ASP A 642 -15.40 8.16 5.24
C ASP A 642 -14.93 9.49 5.87
N PRO A 643 -14.99 10.64 5.17
CA PRO A 643 -15.73 10.89 3.93
C PRO A 643 -14.89 10.89 2.64
N TYR A 644 -13.64 10.39 2.66
CA TYR A 644 -12.69 10.68 1.58
C TYR A 644 -12.29 9.52 0.66
N GLY A 645 -12.13 8.28 1.13
CA GLY A 645 -11.95 7.11 0.24
C GLY A 645 -10.78 7.16 -0.76
N ILE A 646 -9.77 7.99 -0.49
CA ILE A 646 -8.56 8.24 -1.30
C ILE A 646 -7.30 7.58 -0.72
N GLY A 647 -7.45 6.84 0.38
CA GLY A 647 -6.34 6.28 1.16
C GLY A 647 -5.63 7.28 2.07
N SER A 648 -4.60 6.80 2.75
CA SER A 648 -3.70 7.59 3.61
C SER A 648 -2.24 7.14 3.47
N THR A 649 -1.32 8.08 3.63
CA THR A 649 0.11 7.80 3.74
C THR A 649 0.50 7.73 5.21
N ASP A 650 0.79 6.53 5.68
CA ASP A 650 1.03 6.20 7.08
C ASP A 650 2.53 6.10 7.35
N PHE A 651 3.04 7.04 8.14
CA PHE A 651 4.42 7.05 8.61
C PHE A 651 4.50 6.20 9.89
N SER A 652 5.42 5.24 9.92
CA SER A 652 5.63 4.35 11.06
C SER A 652 6.37 5.00 12.25
N ILE A 653 6.45 4.29 13.38
CA ILE A 653 7.05 4.74 14.66
C ILE A 653 8.58 4.96 14.67
N TRP A 654 9.25 4.76 13.54
CA TRP A 654 10.71 4.80 13.42
C TRP A 654 11.22 6.23 13.11
#